data_AF-A0A6B1C2L6-F1
#
_entry.id   AF-A0A6B1C2L6-F1
#
_cell.length_a   1.000
_cell.length_b   1.000
_cell.length_c   1.000
_cell.angle_alpha   90.00
_cell.angle_beta   90.00
_cell.angle_gamma   90.00
#
_symmetry.space_group_name_H-M   'P 1'
#
loop_
_entity.id
_entity.type
_entity.pdbx_description
1 polymer ?
#
loop_
_entity_poly.entity_id
_entity_poly.type
_entity_poly.pdbx_seq_one_letter_code
_entity_poly.pdbx_strand_id
1 'polypeptide(L)'
;MRLERIRLVNWRSIRSCDMDLSANVTVVIGQNTAGKTALLNAFVWGLYEQTTPGFSKPDDLCNHQAKLELSEGEETKTEVEVTFSHGVGEAMCRYVARRSLTVTRIGPGYEDFDEGKPQFVLSIHPLGPAGNTRQARGEDAQQEIHAIIPASLNPYFFFPAENIGSSIGTPDARAASVKDAVSVLLGLRRYEVADAAIKSALRLPKLKEKASNDFDIRKAQERKDKAREDYDEARSKLSELDEQIVRVRTLQEAAEQAANRAGEEKELIEERNRIKGEYEQAKREADEATASRREALNRECFTLFGTGALEQARQVLDRATSDALIPPKVSAGLLDDLIANAKKCICGQPITDAERGALSRLRRDVVEDIVAESASNIRARVTEISAQLSARQNESTPHAVLRATNDAIADAHRSMATWSTKLDEFHAEHPGVDGDSGSNPFNAFIQHSRTLEDLNKKQNDLRERVDALAKERREADNQYDKLKKKRGQADEVSNARGQLTRIEQAVEDIQVELSDGSRRDLQRAINKIASEVLLRDYTIHLTENFDIEARQNGIDIGGSSSDHSWVTFAFVGAISGLIDMYDRELDNMDEAGNIELKPGAGYPLVLDAPFSPFGERYAAEFAERLPDLAPQSVLIVREDQLAHLEPILSAGPDKTRVYLMCLHGPPTVEKQEIPWRDNSRRAYVIPSDDPNNIRTVLEELPL
;
A
#
# COMPACT_ATOMS: atom_id res chain seq x y z
N MET A 1 -35.86 -28.09 35.61
CA MET A 1 -35.78 -29.50 35.14
C MET A 1 -36.63 -30.33 36.10
N ARG A 2 -37.29 -31.41 35.64
CA ARG A 2 -38.08 -32.30 36.50
C ARG A 2 -37.83 -33.76 36.15
N LEU A 3 -37.27 -34.52 37.09
CA LEU A 3 -37.09 -35.96 37.01
C LEU A 3 -38.45 -36.66 36.88
N GLU A 4 -38.52 -37.68 36.05
CA GLU A 4 -39.73 -38.48 35.84
C GLU A 4 -39.47 -39.94 36.20
N ARG A 5 -38.28 -40.45 35.91
CA ARG A 5 -37.94 -41.86 36.10
C ARG A 5 -36.44 -42.09 36.20
N ILE A 6 -36.02 -43.08 36.97
CA ILE A 6 -34.67 -43.65 36.89
C ILE A 6 -34.75 -45.17 36.71
N ARG A 7 -33.95 -45.70 35.80
CA ARG A 7 -33.75 -47.14 35.62
C ARG A 7 -32.28 -47.50 35.74
N LEU A 8 -32.02 -48.58 36.48
CA LEU A 8 -30.68 -49.12 36.68
C LEU A 8 -30.64 -50.57 36.25
N VAL A 9 -29.55 -50.97 35.61
CA VAL A 9 -29.22 -52.36 35.29
C VAL A 9 -27.80 -52.62 35.76
N ASN A 10 -27.61 -53.65 36.58
CA ASN A 10 -26.32 -54.09 37.12
C ASN A 10 -25.46 -52.96 37.72
N TRP A 11 -26.05 -52.08 38.50
CA TRP A 11 -25.37 -50.93 39.10
C TRP A 11 -24.96 -51.23 40.55
N ARG A 12 -23.67 -51.43 40.82
CA ARG A 12 -23.14 -51.73 42.17
C ARG A 12 -23.92 -52.84 42.87
N SER A 13 -24.53 -52.60 44.04
CA SER A 13 -25.36 -53.59 44.74
C SER A 13 -26.76 -53.78 44.14
N ILE A 14 -27.18 -52.91 43.22
CA ILE A 14 -28.53 -52.85 42.63
C ILE A 14 -28.54 -53.57 41.29
N ARG A 15 -29.14 -54.77 41.25
CA ARG A 15 -29.20 -55.59 40.03
C ARG A 15 -30.14 -55.01 38.97
N SER A 16 -31.31 -54.56 39.40
CA SER A 16 -32.29 -53.89 38.56
C SER A 16 -33.11 -52.93 39.40
N CYS A 17 -33.36 -51.74 38.89
CA CYS A 17 -34.20 -50.73 39.53
C CYS A 17 -35.03 -50.01 38.47
N ASP A 18 -36.27 -49.69 38.80
CA ASP A 18 -37.16 -48.89 37.98
C ASP A 18 -38.06 -48.07 38.90
N MET A 19 -37.72 -46.80 39.11
CA MET A 19 -38.42 -45.91 40.03
C MET A 19 -39.11 -44.79 39.26
N ASP A 20 -40.35 -44.52 39.66
CA ASP A 20 -41.09 -43.32 39.27
C ASP A 20 -40.69 -42.17 40.20
N LEU A 21 -40.22 -41.07 39.61
CA LEU A 21 -39.76 -39.87 40.31
C LEU A 21 -40.69 -38.68 40.05
N SER A 22 -41.85 -38.88 39.43
CA SER A 22 -42.74 -37.80 38.99
C SER A 22 -43.38 -36.99 40.13
N ALA A 23 -43.43 -37.55 41.34
CA ALA A 23 -43.91 -36.89 42.55
C ALA A 23 -43.01 -35.71 42.97
N ASN A 24 -43.54 -34.82 43.83
CA ASN A 24 -42.77 -33.71 44.39
C ASN A 24 -41.65 -34.22 45.29
N VAL A 25 -41.91 -35.23 46.12
CA VAL A 25 -40.90 -35.85 46.98
C VAL A 25 -40.88 -37.35 46.77
N THR A 26 -39.73 -37.90 46.42
CA THR A 26 -39.52 -39.36 46.38
C THR A 26 -38.61 -39.74 47.54
N VAL A 27 -39.08 -40.59 48.44
CA VAL A 27 -38.31 -41.06 49.59
C VAL A 27 -37.78 -42.46 49.30
N VAL A 28 -36.51 -42.71 49.56
CA VAL A 28 -35.85 -44.01 49.44
C VAL A 28 -35.28 -44.38 50.81
N ILE A 29 -35.89 -45.35 51.46
CA ILE A 29 -35.49 -45.81 52.80
C ILE A 29 -34.53 -46.99 52.62
N GLY A 30 -33.39 -46.98 53.30
CA GLY A 30 -32.47 -48.13 53.26
C GLY A 30 -31.46 -48.15 54.38
N GLN A 31 -31.04 -49.35 54.78
CA GLN A 31 -29.97 -49.51 55.76
C GLN A 31 -28.59 -49.18 55.19
N ASN A 32 -27.61 -49.00 56.08
CA ASN A 32 -26.20 -48.95 55.69
C ASN A 32 -25.86 -50.17 54.82
N THR A 33 -25.03 -49.95 53.80
CA THR A 33 -24.64 -50.99 52.83
C THR A 33 -25.75 -51.44 51.86
N ALA A 34 -26.99 -50.96 51.98
CA ALA A 34 -28.05 -51.24 50.99
C ALA A 34 -27.83 -50.55 49.62
N GLY A 35 -26.83 -49.68 49.48
CA GLY A 35 -26.54 -49.00 48.21
C GLY A 35 -27.16 -47.60 48.06
N LYS A 36 -27.52 -46.94 49.17
CA LYS A 36 -28.01 -45.54 49.19
C LYS A 36 -27.12 -44.59 48.40
N THR A 37 -25.84 -44.52 48.76
CA THR A 37 -24.84 -43.69 48.07
C THR A 37 -24.59 -44.15 46.64
N ALA A 38 -24.77 -45.45 46.35
CA ALA A 38 -24.71 -45.95 44.98
C ALA A 38 -25.88 -45.40 44.14
N LEU A 39 -27.11 -45.35 44.69
CA LEU A 39 -28.26 -44.75 43.99
C LEU A 39 -28.05 -43.26 43.72
N LEU A 40 -27.53 -42.49 44.67
CA LEU A 40 -27.14 -41.09 44.44
C LEU A 40 -26.15 -40.98 43.27
N ASN A 41 -25.09 -41.79 43.30
CA ASN A 41 -24.05 -41.79 42.27
C ASN A 41 -24.54 -42.32 40.92
N ALA A 42 -25.66 -43.04 40.86
CA ALA A 42 -26.27 -43.40 39.59
C ALA A 42 -26.73 -42.15 38.83
N PHE A 43 -27.38 -41.19 39.50
CA PHE A 43 -27.75 -39.92 38.87
C PHE A 43 -26.52 -39.16 38.37
N VAL A 44 -25.50 -39.02 39.23
CA VAL A 44 -24.28 -38.28 38.91
C VAL A 44 -23.53 -38.91 37.74
N TRP A 45 -23.32 -40.22 37.79
CA TRP A 45 -22.62 -40.94 36.72
C TRP A 45 -23.43 -40.96 35.44
N GLY A 46 -24.74 -41.23 35.52
CA GLY A 46 -25.63 -41.26 34.37
C GLY A 46 -25.64 -39.95 33.58
N LEU A 47 -25.61 -38.81 34.27
CA LEU A 47 -25.63 -37.48 33.66
C LEU A 47 -24.23 -36.94 33.30
N TYR A 48 -23.19 -37.27 34.06
CA TYR A 48 -21.88 -36.57 33.97
C TYR A 48 -20.64 -37.46 33.82
N GLU A 49 -20.74 -38.80 33.88
CA GLU A 49 -19.60 -39.71 34.03
C GLU A 49 -18.79 -39.50 35.31
N GLN A 50 -19.33 -38.78 36.28
CA GLN A 50 -18.63 -38.43 37.50
C GLN A 50 -19.23 -39.18 38.69
N THR A 51 -18.55 -39.10 39.82
CA THR A 51 -19.05 -39.60 41.10
C THR A 51 -18.83 -38.54 42.18
N THR A 52 -19.62 -38.60 43.25
CA THR A 52 -19.53 -37.67 44.37
C THR A 52 -18.21 -37.87 45.13
N PRO A 53 -17.62 -36.80 45.70
CA PRO A 53 -16.45 -36.92 46.57
C PRO A 53 -16.67 -37.96 47.69
N GLY A 54 -15.70 -38.83 47.91
CA GLY A 54 -15.79 -39.92 48.90
C GLY A 54 -16.42 -41.22 48.39
N PHE A 55 -16.85 -41.29 47.12
CA PHE A 55 -17.30 -42.55 46.53
C PHE A 55 -16.12 -43.51 46.30
N SER A 56 -16.14 -44.66 46.98
CA SER A 56 -15.02 -45.61 46.96
C SER A 56 -14.98 -46.40 45.64
N LYS A 57 -13.78 -46.60 45.09
CA LYS A 57 -13.53 -47.28 43.80
C LYS A 57 -14.46 -46.76 42.69
N PRO A 58 -14.35 -45.50 42.25
CA PRO A 58 -15.32 -44.85 41.37
C PRO A 58 -15.50 -45.56 40.02
N ASP A 59 -14.51 -46.32 39.55
CA ASP A 59 -14.57 -47.06 38.28
C ASP A 59 -15.23 -48.44 38.40
N ASP A 60 -15.40 -48.98 39.61
CA ASP A 60 -15.96 -50.32 39.84
C ASP A 60 -17.49 -50.30 39.85
N LEU A 61 -18.09 -50.00 38.71
CA LEU A 61 -19.52 -49.65 38.61
C LEU A 61 -20.45 -50.86 38.46
N CYS A 62 -20.00 -51.87 37.73
CA CYS A 62 -20.82 -53.03 37.38
C CYS A 62 -21.05 -53.93 38.60
N ASN A 63 -22.27 -54.42 38.75
CA ASN A 63 -22.66 -55.34 39.81
C ASN A 63 -21.75 -56.57 39.82
N HIS A 64 -21.14 -56.85 40.97
CA HIS A 64 -20.16 -57.93 41.11
C HIS A 64 -20.77 -59.30 40.85
N GLN A 65 -22.00 -59.54 41.30
CA GLN A 65 -22.66 -60.81 41.07
C GLN A 65 -22.99 -61.02 39.58
N ALA A 66 -23.39 -59.96 38.87
CA ALA A 66 -23.60 -60.00 37.44
C ALA A 66 -22.29 -60.27 36.66
N LYS A 67 -21.13 -59.79 37.15
CA LYS A 67 -19.81 -60.14 36.59
C LYS A 67 -19.49 -61.63 36.80
N LEU A 68 -19.74 -62.16 38.00
CA LEU A 68 -19.43 -63.55 38.37
C LEU A 68 -20.30 -64.59 37.65
N GLU A 69 -21.49 -64.20 37.21
CA GLU A 69 -22.40 -65.05 36.42
C GLU A 69 -21.95 -65.22 34.96
N LEU A 70 -21.00 -64.43 34.48
CA LEU A 70 -20.51 -64.51 33.10
C LEU A 70 -19.59 -65.72 32.87
N SER A 71 -19.80 -66.41 31.76
CA SER A 71 -18.85 -67.35 31.18
C SER A 71 -17.82 -66.62 30.31
N GLU A 72 -16.66 -67.24 30.05
CA GLU A 72 -15.64 -66.65 29.17
C GLU A 72 -16.22 -66.32 27.80
N GLY A 73 -16.02 -65.09 27.34
CA GLY A 73 -16.58 -64.54 26.11
C GLY A 73 -18.00 -63.97 26.23
N GLU A 74 -18.68 -64.15 27.37
CA GLU A 74 -19.97 -63.51 27.64
C GLU A 74 -19.77 -62.07 28.13
N GLU A 75 -20.77 -61.24 27.85
CA GLU A 75 -20.81 -59.84 28.26
C GLU A 75 -22.07 -59.51 29.05
N THR A 76 -21.94 -58.56 29.97
CA THR A 76 -23.07 -57.93 30.65
C THR A 76 -22.99 -56.42 30.47
N LYS A 77 -24.12 -55.73 30.65
CA LYS A 77 -24.17 -54.28 30.63
C LYS A 77 -24.50 -53.72 32.01
N THR A 78 -23.82 -52.64 32.37
CA THR A 78 -24.22 -51.71 33.42
C THR A 78 -24.86 -50.50 32.77
N GLU A 79 -26.06 -50.13 33.17
CA GLU A 79 -26.83 -49.07 32.51
C GLU A 79 -27.54 -48.20 33.53
N VAL A 80 -27.47 -46.88 33.32
CA VAL A 80 -28.27 -45.89 34.02
C VAL A 80 -29.06 -45.09 32.99
N GLU A 81 -30.37 -45.08 33.14
CA GLU A 81 -31.29 -44.27 32.33
C GLU A 81 -32.04 -43.31 33.24
N VAL A 82 -31.86 -42.01 33.01
CA VAL A 82 -32.58 -40.94 33.70
C VAL A 82 -33.52 -40.26 32.71
N THR A 83 -34.82 -40.30 33.01
CA THR A 83 -35.84 -39.59 32.23
C THR A 83 -36.24 -38.33 32.98
N PHE A 84 -36.27 -37.19 32.29
CA PHE A 84 -36.63 -35.90 32.88
C PHE A 84 -37.21 -34.96 31.83
N SER A 85 -37.91 -33.93 32.27
CA SER A 85 -38.39 -32.85 31.39
C SER A 85 -37.75 -31.51 31.75
N HIS A 86 -37.54 -30.66 30.74
CA HIS A 86 -36.93 -29.35 30.90
C HIS A 86 -37.36 -28.41 29.76
N GLY A 87 -37.43 -27.11 30.05
CA GLY A 87 -37.92 -26.07 29.16
C GLY A 87 -39.20 -25.38 29.68
N VAL A 88 -39.69 -24.42 28.91
CA VAL A 88 -40.86 -23.60 29.27
C VAL A 88 -41.78 -23.46 28.06
N GLY A 89 -43.10 -23.52 28.29
CA GLY A 89 -44.10 -23.33 27.23
C GLY A 89 -43.90 -24.28 26.05
N GLU A 90 -43.82 -23.73 24.84
CA GLU A 90 -43.66 -24.50 23.60
C GLU A 90 -42.26 -25.14 23.43
N ALA A 91 -41.26 -24.68 24.20
CA ALA A 91 -39.90 -25.23 24.17
C ALA A 91 -39.70 -26.42 25.14
N MET A 92 -40.73 -26.81 25.88
CA MET A 92 -40.66 -27.92 26.83
C MET A 92 -40.33 -29.24 26.12
N CYS A 93 -39.31 -29.96 26.60
CA CYS A 93 -38.83 -31.22 26.05
C CYS A 93 -38.73 -32.29 27.14
N ARG A 94 -38.98 -33.55 26.76
CA ARG A 94 -38.66 -34.75 27.54
C ARG A 94 -37.34 -35.35 27.06
N TYR A 95 -36.44 -35.60 27.99
CA TYR A 95 -35.10 -36.12 27.78
C TYR A 95 -35.00 -37.53 28.35
N VAL A 96 -34.36 -38.43 27.62
CA VAL A 96 -33.98 -39.77 28.07
C VAL A 96 -32.47 -39.88 27.95
N ALA A 97 -31.78 -39.67 29.08
CA ALA A 97 -30.33 -39.76 29.20
C ALA A 97 -29.95 -41.18 29.59
N ARG A 98 -29.34 -41.94 28.67
CA ARG A 98 -28.92 -43.33 28.89
C ARG A 98 -27.41 -43.43 28.79
N ARG A 99 -26.78 -43.84 29.89
CA ARG A 99 -25.35 -44.16 29.94
C ARG A 99 -25.15 -45.64 30.22
N SER A 100 -24.30 -46.30 29.44
CA SER A 100 -24.05 -47.73 29.57
C SER A 100 -22.56 -48.08 29.45
N LEU A 101 -22.13 -49.09 30.20
CA LEU A 101 -20.80 -49.68 30.20
C LEU A 101 -20.93 -51.18 29.98
N THR A 102 -20.26 -51.72 28.97
CA THR A 102 -20.21 -53.18 28.73
C THR A 102 -19.02 -53.77 29.44
N VAL A 103 -19.23 -54.90 30.12
CA VAL A 103 -18.19 -55.68 30.79
C VAL A 103 -18.19 -57.08 30.20
N THR A 104 -17.04 -57.52 29.71
CA THR A 104 -16.86 -58.82 29.06
C THR A 104 -15.90 -59.67 29.87
N ARG A 105 -16.21 -60.95 30.07
CA ARG A 105 -15.27 -61.86 30.71
C ARG A 105 -14.24 -62.37 29.70
N ILE A 106 -12.97 -62.09 29.95
CA ILE A 106 -11.86 -62.39 29.02
C ILE A 106 -11.04 -63.62 29.43
N GLY A 107 -11.30 -64.20 30.59
CA GLY A 107 -10.57 -65.36 31.09
C GLY A 107 -11.21 -66.02 32.32
N PRO A 108 -10.63 -67.15 32.77
CA PRO A 108 -11.16 -67.93 33.87
C PRO A 108 -10.85 -67.35 35.26
N GLY A 109 -9.92 -66.40 35.38
CA GLY A 109 -9.55 -65.73 36.63
C GLY A 109 -10.66 -64.86 37.23
N TYR A 110 -10.54 -64.57 38.52
CA TYR A 110 -11.55 -63.81 39.28
C TYR A 110 -11.59 -62.32 38.92
N GLU A 111 -10.51 -61.78 38.33
CA GLU A 111 -10.43 -60.39 37.87
C GLU A 111 -10.28 -60.28 36.34
N ASP A 112 -10.49 -61.37 35.61
CA ASP A 112 -10.30 -61.43 34.15
C ASP A 112 -11.53 -60.83 33.42
N PHE A 113 -11.72 -59.53 33.59
CA PHE A 113 -12.76 -58.75 32.94
C PHE A 113 -12.15 -57.61 32.11
N ASP A 114 -12.71 -57.39 30.93
CA ASP A 114 -12.47 -56.19 30.12
C ASP A 114 -13.69 -55.27 30.23
N GLU A 115 -13.44 -53.99 30.49
CA GLU A 115 -14.49 -52.98 30.60
C GLU A 115 -14.37 -52.03 29.40
N GLY A 116 -15.46 -51.92 28.63
CA GLY A 116 -15.52 -51.03 27.48
C GLY A 116 -15.48 -49.55 27.88
N LYS A 117 -15.57 -48.66 26.90
CA LYS A 117 -15.75 -47.22 27.18
C LYS A 117 -17.21 -46.92 27.47
N PRO A 118 -17.55 -46.12 28.50
CA PRO A 118 -18.90 -45.64 28.72
C PRO A 118 -19.49 -45.01 27.44
N GLN A 119 -20.70 -45.45 27.08
CA GLN A 119 -21.46 -44.93 25.96
C GLN A 119 -22.58 -44.06 26.50
N PHE A 120 -22.72 -42.84 25.97
CA PHE A 120 -23.78 -41.92 26.35
C PHE A 120 -24.68 -41.60 25.17
N VAL A 121 -25.99 -41.80 25.35
CA VAL A 121 -27.03 -41.51 24.36
C VAL A 121 -28.11 -40.66 25.01
N LEU A 122 -28.42 -39.52 24.41
CA LEU A 122 -29.48 -38.63 24.86
C LEU A 122 -30.58 -38.57 23.79
N SER A 123 -31.79 -39.00 24.12
CA SER A 123 -32.98 -38.82 23.27
C SER A 123 -33.78 -37.63 23.74
N ILE A 124 -34.19 -36.77 22.82
CA ILE A 124 -34.85 -35.49 23.12
C ILE A 124 -36.16 -35.44 22.35
N HIS A 125 -37.25 -35.39 23.11
CA HIS A 125 -38.63 -35.45 22.63
C HIS A 125 -39.34 -34.13 22.94
N PRO A 126 -39.56 -33.28 21.93
CA PRO A 126 -40.35 -32.06 22.10
C PRO A 126 -41.76 -32.40 22.61
N LEU A 127 -42.25 -31.68 23.62
CA LEU A 127 -43.60 -31.83 24.16
C LEU A 127 -44.59 -30.80 23.59
N GLY A 128 -44.09 -29.81 22.83
CA GLY A 128 -44.88 -28.83 22.09
C GLY A 128 -45.41 -29.34 20.72
N PRO A 129 -46.25 -28.54 20.03
CA PRO A 129 -46.98 -28.97 18.82
C PRO A 129 -46.11 -29.17 17.57
N ALA A 130 -44.84 -28.73 17.57
CA ALA A 130 -43.93 -28.86 16.44
C ALA A 130 -42.52 -29.25 16.91
N GLY A 131 -42.06 -30.44 16.53
CA GLY A 131 -40.69 -30.86 16.75
C GLY A 131 -40.47 -32.34 16.45
N ASN A 132 -39.37 -32.67 15.77
CA ASN A 132 -38.96 -34.05 15.58
C ASN A 132 -38.12 -34.52 16.77
N THR A 133 -38.29 -35.78 17.17
CA THR A 133 -37.38 -36.40 18.13
C THR A 133 -35.96 -36.41 17.57
N ARG A 134 -34.98 -35.97 18.36
CA ARG A 134 -33.55 -36.00 18.00
C ARG A 134 -32.76 -36.84 18.99
N GLN A 135 -31.63 -37.37 18.54
CA GLN A 135 -30.68 -38.09 19.38
C GLN A 135 -29.30 -37.46 19.27
N ALA A 136 -28.63 -37.31 20.41
CA ALA A 136 -27.22 -36.97 20.51
C ALA A 136 -26.46 -38.14 21.13
N ARG A 137 -25.15 -38.26 20.85
CA ARG A 137 -24.29 -39.33 21.38
C ARG A 137 -22.94 -38.79 21.82
N GLY A 138 -22.30 -39.45 22.78
CA GLY A 138 -20.95 -39.10 23.24
C GLY A 138 -20.83 -37.65 23.70
N GLU A 139 -19.85 -36.92 23.17
CA GLU A 139 -19.59 -35.52 23.52
C GLU A 139 -20.77 -34.59 23.22
N ASP A 140 -21.47 -34.78 22.10
CA ASP A 140 -22.64 -33.97 21.76
C ASP A 140 -23.76 -34.15 22.80
N ALA A 141 -23.99 -35.39 23.23
CA ALA A 141 -24.96 -35.67 24.30
C ALA A 141 -24.52 -35.02 25.63
N GLN A 142 -23.22 -35.03 25.92
CA GLN A 142 -22.68 -34.42 27.14
C GLN A 142 -22.84 -32.89 27.12
N GLN A 143 -22.64 -32.24 25.97
CA GLN A 143 -22.85 -30.80 25.81
C GLN A 143 -24.31 -30.40 26.06
N GLU A 144 -25.26 -31.18 25.56
CA GLU A 144 -26.70 -30.96 25.79
C GLU A 144 -27.06 -31.06 27.28
N ILE A 145 -26.52 -32.04 28.02
CA ILE A 145 -26.73 -32.12 29.47
C ILE A 145 -26.08 -30.94 30.19
N HIS A 146 -24.85 -30.55 29.81
CA HIS A 146 -24.17 -29.40 30.40
C HIS A 146 -24.88 -28.07 30.13
N ALA A 147 -25.67 -27.97 29.06
CA ALA A 147 -26.50 -26.80 28.80
C ALA A 147 -27.71 -26.72 29.74
N ILE A 148 -28.23 -27.87 30.21
CA ILE A 148 -29.37 -27.93 31.14
C ILE A 148 -28.89 -27.74 32.59
N ILE A 149 -27.93 -28.56 33.04
CA ILE A 149 -27.25 -28.37 34.32
C ILE A 149 -25.75 -28.60 34.11
N PRO A 150 -24.93 -27.54 34.15
CA PRO A 150 -23.48 -27.63 34.12
C PRO A 150 -22.90 -28.57 35.19
N ALA A 151 -21.90 -29.38 34.83
CA ALA A 151 -21.32 -30.38 35.74
C ALA A 151 -20.71 -29.77 37.02
N SER A 152 -20.23 -28.52 36.98
CA SER A 152 -19.72 -27.80 38.16
C SER A 152 -20.78 -27.62 39.25
N LEU A 153 -22.06 -27.75 38.90
CA LEU A 153 -23.19 -27.56 39.81
C LEU A 153 -23.74 -28.87 40.37
N ASN A 154 -23.33 -30.00 39.80
CA ASN A 154 -23.71 -31.32 40.29
C ASN A 154 -23.59 -31.45 41.82
N PRO A 155 -22.52 -30.97 42.48
CA PRO A 155 -22.40 -31.04 43.95
C PRO A 155 -23.47 -30.27 44.75
N TYR A 156 -24.27 -29.41 44.10
CA TYR A 156 -25.36 -28.67 44.76
C TYR A 156 -26.73 -29.30 44.51
N PHE A 157 -26.89 -30.12 43.46
CA PHE A 157 -28.15 -30.80 43.12
C PHE A 157 -28.14 -32.28 43.53
N PHE A 158 -26.98 -32.92 43.53
CA PHE A 158 -26.80 -34.34 43.82
C PHE A 158 -25.67 -34.50 44.85
N PHE A 159 -26.02 -34.52 46.14
CA PHE A 159 -24.98 -34.52 47.18
C PHE A 159 -25.28 -35.42 48.39
N PRO A 160 -24.22 -35.98 49.00
CA PRO A 160 -24.30 -36.63 50.29
C PRO A 160 -24.34 -35.56 51.39
N ALA A 161 -25.44 -35.51 52.13
CA ALA A 161 -25.68 -34.46 53.11
C ALA A 161 -24.69 -34.49 54.28
N GLU A 162 -24.15 -35.67 54.61
CA GLU A 162 -23.16 -35.88 55.68
C GLU A 162 -21.88 -35.07 55.47
N ASN A 163 -21.56 -34.71 54.21
CA ASN A 163 -20.35 -33.98 53.88
C ASN A 163 -20.61 -32.54 53.40
N ILE A 164 -21.82 -31.98 53.52
CA ILE A 164 -22.11 -30.59 53.07
C ILE A 164 -21.13 -29.57 53.67
N GLY A 165 -20.70 -29.80 54.92
CA GLY A 165 -19.74 -28.97 55.64
C GLY A 165 -18.27 -29.15 55.23
N SER A 166 -17.87 -30.35 54.77
CA SER A 166 -16.48 -30.79 54.53
C SER A 166 -16.13 -31.04 53.05
N SER A 167 -17.12 -31.23 52.18
CA SER A 167 -16.95 -31.56 50.75
C SER A 167 -16.39 -30.42 49.92
N ILE A 168 -16.56 -29.18 50.39
CA ILE A 168 -16.18 -27.99 49.64
C ILE A 168 -14.87 -27.42 50.20
N GLY A 169 -13.82 -28.27 50.26
CA GLY A 169 -12.43 -27.87 50.50
C GLY A 169 -12.16 -26.84 51.61
N THR A 170 -11.09 -26.06 51.43
CA THR A 170 -10.78 -24.88 52.25
C THR A 170 -11.84 -23.78 52.04
N PRO A 171 -11.98 -22.79 52.95
CA PRO A 171 -12.88 -21.65 52.75
C PRO A 171 -12.75 -21.00 51.37
N ASP A 172 -11.51 -20.88 50.86
CA ASP A 172 -11.23 -20.35 49.52
C ASP A 172 -11.73 -21.24 48.37
N ALA A 173 -11.66 -22.57 48.53
CA ALA A 173 -12.19 -23.51 47.54
C ALA A 173 -13.73 -23.53 47.53
N ARG A 174 -14.36 -23.27 48.69
CA ARG A 174 -15.81 -23.07 48.82
C ARG A 174 -16.26 -21.77 48.17
N ALA A 175 -15.57 -20.68 48.44
CA ALA A 175 -15.80 -19.38 47.81
C ALA A 175 -15.75 -19.48 46.28
N ALA A 176 -14.69 -20.10 45.76
CA ALA A 176 -14.50 -20.29 44.32
C ALA A 176 -15.59 -21.17 43.70
N SER A 177 -15.96 -22.28 44.34
CA SER A 177 -17.00 -23.17 43.82
C SER A 177 -18.40 -22.54 43.85
N VAL A 178 -18.71 -21.77 44.90
CA VAL A 178 -19.97 -21.04 45.04
C VAL A 178 -20.05 -19.90 44.03
N LYS A 179 -18.99 -19.11 43.89
CA LYS A 179 -18.89 -18.05 42.88
C LYS A 179 -19.00 -18.60 41.46
N ASP A 180 -18.27 -19.68 41.14
CA ASP A 180 -18.38 -20.33 39.83
C ASP A 180 -19.80 -20.87 39.61
N ALA A 181 -20.43 -21.45 40.63
CA ALA A 181 -21.79 -21.92 40.56
C ALA A 181 -22.76 -20.78 40.24
N VAL A 182 -22.69 -19.70 40.99
CA VAL A 182 -23.46 -18.47 40.80
C VAL A 182 -23.19 -17.86 39.41
N SER A 183 -21.93 -17.73 39.00
CA SER A 183 -21.55 -17.17 37.69
C SER A 183 -22.08 -17.98 36.52
N VAL A 184 -22.08 -19.31 36.66
CA VAL A 184 -22.64 -20.22 35.66
C VAL A 184 -24.17 -20.14 35.65
N LEU A 185 -24.80 -20.08 36.82
CA LEU A 185 -26.24 -20.19 37.00
C LEU A 185 -27.02 -18.91 36.68
N LEU A 186 -26.40 -17.76 36.91
CA LEU A 186 -27.03 -16.45 36.72
C LEU A 186 -26.62 -15.85 35.37
N GLY A 187 -26.00 -16.66 34.50
CA GLY A 187 -25.62 -16.27 33.15
C GLY A 187 -24.47 -15.26 33.09
N LEU A 188 -23.67 -15.09 34.14
CA LEU A 188 -22.49 -14.21 34.14
C LEU A 188 -21.39 -14.74 33.22
N ARG A 189 -21.26 -16.06 33.11
CA ARG A 189 -20.19 -16.72 32.32
C ARG A 189 -20.17 -16.32 30.84
N ARG A 190 -21.32 -16.04 30.22
CA ARG A 190 -21.36 -15.60 28.80
C ARG A 190 -20.67 -14.24 28.61
N TYR A 191 -20.76 -13.37 29.62
CA TYR A 191 -20.09 -12.09 29.62
C TYR A 191 -18.60 -12.24 29.95
N GLU A 192 -18.22 -13.14 30.86
CA GLU A 192 -16.81 -13.44 31.15
C GLU A 192 -16.07 -13.97 29.91
N VAL A 193 -16.72 -14.86 29.15
CA VAL A 193 -16.20 -15.36 27.87
C VAL A 193 -16.11 -14.24 26.84
N ALA A 194 -17.13 -13.37 26.76
CA ALA A 194 -17.10 -12.21 25.86
C ALA A 194 -15.96 -11.25 26.20
N ASP A 195 -15.78 -10.92 27.48
CA ASP A 195 -14.69 -10.06 27.97
C ASP A 195 -13.32 -10.65 27.64
N ALA A 196 -13.09 -11.94 27.93
CA ALA A 196 -11.85 -12.62 27.60
C ALA A 196 -11.57 -12.61 26.07
N ALA A 197 -12.60 -12.82 25.25
CA ALA A 197 -12.49 -12.75 23.80
C ALA A 197 -12.15 -11.33 23.31
N ILE A 198 -12.77 -10.29 23.87
CA ILE A 198 -12.51 -8.88 23.54
C ILE A 198 -11.08 -8.50 23.95
N LYS A 199 -10.66 -8.83 25.18
CA LYS A 199 -9.29 -8.60 25.67
C LYS A 199 -8.25 -9.32 24.82
N SER A 200 -8.54 -10.55 24.38
CA SER A 200 -7.69 -11.29 23.45
C SER A 200 -7.59 -10.58 22.09
N ALA A 201 -8.72 -10.13 21.54
CA ALA A 201 -8.76 -9.34 20.31
C ALA A 201 -7.94 -8.05 20.44
N LEU A 202 -8.11 -7.26 21.52
CA LEU A 202 -7.34 -6.03 21.77
C LEU A 202 -5.82 -6.25 21.87
N ARG A 203 -5.37 -7.46 22.22
CA ARG A 203 -3.94 -7.82 22.30
C ARG A 203 -3.33 -8.20 20.95
N LEU A 204 -4.13 -8.40 19.90
CA LEU A 204 -3.65 -8.80 18.58
C LEU A 204 -2.62 -7.80 18.03
N PRO A 205 -1.47 -8.26 17.48
CA PRO A 205 -0.43 -7.37 16.96
C PRO A 205 -0.94 -6.41 15.87
N LYS A 206 -1.90 -6.86 15.06
CA LYS A 206 -2.54 -6.06 14.01
C LYS A 206 -3.30 -4.84 14.55
N LEU A 207 -3.75 -4.89 15.81
CA LEU A 207 -4.43 -3.78 16.48
C LEU A 207 -3.46 -2.85 17.25
N LYS A 208 -2.15 -3.10 17.18
CA LYS A 208 -1.08 -2.30 17.82
C LYS A 208 -0.30 -1.41 16.84
N GLU A 209 -0.58 -1.47 15.54
CA GLU A 209 0.10 -0.61 14.55
C GLU A 209 -0.22 0.86 14.81
N LYS A 210 0.83 1.66 15.08
CA LYS A 210 0.71 3.11 15.25
C LYS A 210 0.70 3.77 13.87
N ALA A 211 -0.19 4.75 13.70
CA ALA A 211 -0.25 5.58 12.50
C ALA A 211 1.10 6.29 12.24
N SER A 212 1.47 6.43 10.97
CA SER A 212 2.50 7.40 10.55
C SER A 212 2.00 8.82 10.84
N ASN A 213 2.90 9.69 11.28
CA ASN A 213 2.57 11.06 11.66
C ASN A 213 2.07 11.85 10.43
N ASP A 214 1.06 12.71 10.60
CA ASP A 214 0.45 13.51 9.51
C ASP A 214 1.48 14.41 8.81
N PHE A 215 2.52 14.80 9.55
CA PHE A 215 3.67 15.56 9.07
C PHE A 215 4.48 14.81 7.98
N ASP A 216 4.70 13.50 8.16
CA ASP A 216 5.50 12.71 7.22
C ASP A 216 4.79 12.51 5.88
N ILE A 217 3.45 12.45 5.90
CA ILE A 217 2.61 12.32 4.70
C ILE A 217 2.58 13.63 3.93
N ARG A 218 2.45 14.77 4.61
CA ARG A 218 2.53 16.10 3.97
C ARG A 218 3.89 16.30 3.31
N LYS A 219 4.98 15.98 4.01
CA LYS A 219 6.34 16.09 3.47
C LYS A 219 6.56 15.17 2.26
N ALA A 220 6.00 13.95 2.29
CA ALA A 220 6.06 13.03 1.15
C ALA A 220 5.22 13.52 -0.05
N GLN A 221 4.06 14.14 0.20
CA GLN A 221 3.22 14.76 -0.82
C GLN A 221 3.94 15.94 -1.49
N GLU A 222 4.51 16.86 -0.71
CA GLU A 222 5.29 17.99 -1.23
C GLU A 222 6.47 17.51 -2.08
N ARG A 223 7.18 16.46 -1.64
CA ARG A 223 8.28 15.86 -2.41
C ARG A 223 7.79 15.25 -3.73
N LYS A 224 6.64 14.57 -3.72
CA LYS A 224 6.01 13.99 -4.90
C LYS A 224 5.60 15.07 -5.91
N ASP A 225 4.95 16.13 -5.44
CA ASP A 225 4.48 17.21 -6.28
C ASP A 225 5.66 17.94 -6.92
N LYS A 226 6.70 18.25 -6.13
CA LYS A 226 7.94 18.84 -6.65
C LYS A 226 8.65 17.95 -7.69
N ALA A 227 8.81 16.66 -7.39
CA ALA A 227 9.47 15.73 -8.32
C ALA A 227 8.68 15.56 -9.63
N ARG A 228 7.35 15.77 -9.59
CA ARG A 228 6.51 15.77 -10.78
C ARG A 228 6.65 17.06 -11.59
N GLU A 229 6.63 18.22 -10.93
CA GLU A 229 6.87 19.52 -11.57
C GLU A 229 8.23 19.55 -12.27
N ASP A 230 9.30 19.16 -11.57
CA ASP A 230 10.67 19.13 -12.12
C ASP A 230 10.76 18.21 -13.36
N TYR A 231 10.10 17.04 -13.32
CA TYR A 231 10.05 16.11 -14.45
C TYR A 231 9.28 16.68 -15.65
N ASP A 232 8.10 17.25 -15.42
CA ASP A 232 7.24 17.79 -16.47
C ASP A 232 7.91 19.02 -17.14
N GLU A 233 8.58 19.88 -16.37
CA GLU A 233 9.36 21.01 -16.89
C GLU A 233 10.54 20.55 -17.76
N ALA A 234 11.34 19.60 -17.27
CA ALA A 234 12.47 19.06 -18.03
C ALA A 234 12.02 18.37 -19.33
N ARG A 235 10.88 17.66 -19.29
CA ARG A 235 10.30 17.01 -20.46
C ARG A 235 9.77 18.01 -21.49
N SER A 236 9.16 19.12 -21.04
CA SER A 236 8.72 20.22 -21.93
C SER A 236 9.92 20.82 -22.68
N LYS A 237 10.99 21.16 -21.94
CA LYS A 237 12.23 21.69 -22.53
C LYS A 237 12.86 20.73 -23.53
N LEU A 238 12.79 19.42 -23.27
CA LEU A 238 13.30 18.41 -24.20
C LEU A 238 12.50 18.39 -25.51
N SER A 239 11.17 18.52 -25.43
CA SER A 239 10.30 18.62 -26.61
C SER A 239 10.61 19.88 -27.44
N GLU A 240 10.78 21.03 -26.79
CA GLU A 240 11.16 22.28 -27.48
C GLU A 240 12.52 22.15 -28.18
N LEU A 241 13.47 21.46 -27.53
CA LEU A 241 14.80 21.24 -28.09
C LEU A 241 14.76 20.26 -29.28
N ASP A 242 13.92 19.23 -29.23
CA ASP A 242 13.69 18.31 -30.35
C ASP A 242 13.15 19.08 -31.57
N GLU A 243 12.18 19.98 -31.39
CA GLU A 243 11.66 20.85 -32.45
C GLU A 243 12.73 21.79 -33.03
N GLN A 244 13.57 22.37 -32.17
CA GLN A 244 14.70 23.21 -32.60
C GLN A 244 15.71 22.42 -33.43
N ILE A 245 16.06 21.20 -33.03
CA ILE A 245 16.98 20.33 -33.77
C ILE A 245 16.42 20.03 -35.16
N VAL A 246 15.13 19.66 -35.26
CA VAL A 246 14.46 19.42 -36.55
C VAL A 246 14.56 20.66 -37.44
N ARG A 247 14.26 21.84 -36.90
CA ARG A 247 14.32 23.10 -37.66
C ARG A 247 15.72 23.42 -38.17
N VAL A 248 16.75 23.30 -37.32
CA VAL A 248 18.14 23.58 -37.72
C VAL A 248 18.64 22.53 -38.72
N ARG A 249 18.21 21.28 -38.60
CA ARG A 249 18.52 20.22 -39.57
C ARG A 249 17.99 20.53 -40.96
N THR A 250 16.74 20.97 -41.06
CA THR A 250 16.16 21.42 -42.34
C THR A 250 16.93 22.60 -42.93
N LEU A 251 17.38 23.56 -42.11
CA LEU A 251 18.20 24.68 -42.56
C LEU A 251 19.59 24.23 -43.04
N GLN A 252 20.20 23.27 -42.36
CA GLN A 252 21.49 22.69 -42.74
C GLN A 252 21.40 21.95 -44.09
N GLU A 253 20.38 21.11 -44.29
CA GLU A 253 20.12 20.41 -45.56
C GLU A 253 19.91 21.39 -46.71
N ALA A 254 19.15 22.48 -46.49
CA ALA A 254 18.96 23.53 -47.48
C ALA A 254 20.28 24.27 -47.82
N ALA A 255 21.12 24.56 -46.80
CA ALA A 255 22.43 25.19 -46.99
C ALA A 255 23.43 24.28 -47.71
N GLU A 256 23.38 22.97 -47.46
CA GLU A 256 24.20 21.96 -48.17
C GLU A 256 23.86 21.90 -49.66
N GLN A 257 22.56 21.85 -49.98
CA GLN A 257 22.10 21.88 -51.37
C GLN A 257 22.44 23.19 -52.09
N ALA A 258 22.49 24.31 -51.36
CA ALA A 258 22.92 25.60 -51.90
C ALA A 258 24.44 25.65 -52.10
N ALA A 259 25.23 25.06 -51.19
CA ALA A 259 26.69 25.00 -51.29
C ALA A 259 27.16 24.13 -52.47
N ASN A 260 26.50 22.99 -52.71
CA ASN A 260 26.81 22.14 -53.86
C ASN A 260 26.52 22.84 -55.20
N ARG A 261 25.41 23.58 -55.29
CA ARG A 261 25.08 24.39 -56.48
C ARG A 261 26.05 25.54 -56.72
N ALA A 262 26.53 26.18 -55.64
CA ALA A 262 27.52 27.26 -55.72
C ALA A 262 28.93 26.80 -56.14
N GLY A 263 29.25 25.50 -56.01
CA GLY A 263 30.54 24.93 -56.44
C GLY A 263 30.69 24.90 -57.96
N GLU A 264 29.66 24.49 -58.69
CA GLU A 264 29.64 24.41 -60.17
C GLU A 264 29.56 25.80 -60.82
N GLU A 265 28.91 26.77 -60.17
CA GLU A 265 28.77 28.15 -60.67
C GLU A 265 30.07 28.96 -60.52
N LYS A 266 30.92 28.63 -59.53
CA LYS A 266 32.18 29.32 -59.26
C LYS A 266 33.23 29.09 -60.36
N GLU A 267 33.35 27.87 -60.89
CA GLU A 267 34.29 27.56 -61.98
C GLU A 267 33.94 28.31 -63.26
N LEU A 268 32.65 28.43 -63.58
CA LEU A 268 32.16 29.22 -64.71
C LEU A 268 32.38 30.73 -64.51
N ILE A 269 32.18 31.25 -63.30
CA ILE A 269 32.47 32.66 -62.99
C ILE A 269 33.97 32.97 -63.07
N GLU A 270 34.84 32.08 -62.59
CA GLU A 270 36.30 32.22 -62.70
C GLU A 270 36.77 32.21 -64.16
N GLU A 271 36.23 31.30 -64.97
CA GLU A 271 36.52 31.22 -66.40
C GLU A 271 36.06 32.47 -67.15
N ARG A 272 34.85 32.97 -66.85
CA ARG A 272 34.33 34.24 -67.39
C ARG A 272 35.22 35.43 -67.03
N ASN A 273 35.60 35.53 -65.76
CA ASN A 273 36.43 36.64 -65.28
C ASN A 273 37.83 36.60 -65.92
N ARG A 274 38.37 35.41 -66.18
CA ARG A 274 39.61 35.23 -66.94
C ARG A 274 39.47 35.75 -68.37
N ILE A 275 38.46 35.29 -69.12
CA ILE A 275 38.21 35.71 -70.50
C ILE A 275 37.98 37.23 -70.58
N LYS A 276 37.19 37.79 -69.64
CA LYS A 276 36.94 39.23 -69.55
C LYS A 276 38.21 40.02 -69.23
N GLY A 277 39.06 39.53 -68.33
CA GLY A 277 40.34 40.15 -67.99
C GLY A 277 41.29 40.23 -69.18
N GLU A 278 41.38 39.16 -69.97
CA GLU A 278 42.17 39.11 -71.21
C GLU A 278 41.62 40.07 -72.28
N TYR A 279 40.29 40.17 -72.42
CA TYR A 279 39.65 41.14 -73.31
C TYR A 279 39.97 42.59 -72.90
N GLU A 280 39.83 42.93 -71.61
CA GLU A 280 40.15 44.27 -71.09
C GLU A 280 41.63 44.61 -71.28
N GLN A 281 42.53 43.64 -71.12
CA GLN A 281 43.96 43.81 -71.36
C GLN A 281 44.25 44.08 -72.84
N ALA A 282 43.71 43.27 -73.75
CA ALA A 282 43.87 43.47 -75.19
C ALA A 282 43.29 44.82 -75.67
N LYS A 283 42.20 45.28 -75.05
CA LYS A 283 41.63 46.61 -75.29
C LYS A 283 42.58 47.74 -74.85
N ARG A 284 43.18 47.63 -73.66
CA ARG A 284 44.20 48.59 -73.20
C ARG A 284 45.39 48.66 -74.15
N GLU A 285 45.88 47.51 -74.61
CA GLU A 285 46.99 47.44 -75.57
C GLU A 285 46.64 48.10 -76.92
N ALA A 286 45.39 47.98 -77.38
CA ALA A 286 44.91 48.67 -78.59
C ALA A 286 44.85 50.20 -78.41
N ASP A 287 44.39 50.67 -77.25
CA ASP A 287 44.36 52.09 -76.91
C ASP A 287 45.78 52.67 -76.81
N GLU A 288 46.71 51.95 -76.17
CA GLU A 288 48.12 52.33 -76.05
C GLU A 288 48.84 52.36 -77.40
N ALA A 289 48.65 51.34 -78.25
CA ALA A 289 49.21 51.32 -79.60
C ALA A 289 48.69 52.51 -80.45
N THR A 290 47.42 52.86 -80.28
CA THR A 290 46.82 54.02 -80.96
C THR A 290 47.40 55.34 -80.46
N ALA A 291 47.64 55.48 -79.15
CA ALA A 291 48.28 56.64 -78.56
C ALA A 291 49.75 56.78 -79.03
N SER A 292 50.50 55.68 -79.05
CA SER A 292 51.89 55.63 -79.51
C SER A 292 52.03 56.09 -80.97
N ARG A 293 51.11 55.67 -81.85
CA ARG A 293 51.07 56.17 -83.24
C ARG A 293 50.86 57.69 -83.32
N ARG A 294 49.96 58.25 -82.50
CA ARG A 294 49.71 59.70 -82.47
C ARG A 294 50.96 60.46 -82.04
N GLU A 295 51.67 59.96 -81.04
CA GLU A 295 52.92 60.55 -80.57
C GLU A 295 54.01 60.51 -81.64
N ALA A 296 54.21 59.34 -82.27
CA ALA A 296 55.17 59.17 -83.36
C ALA A 296 54.88 60.12 -84.54
N LEU A 297 53.62 60.25 -84.94
CA LEU A 297 53.21 61.17 -86.01
C LEU A 297 53.48 62.64 -85.65
N ASN A 298 53.16 63.05 -84.42
CA ASN A 298 53.41 64.41 -83.95
C ASN A 298 54.90 64.74 -83.92
N ARG A 299 55.73 63.82 -83.42
CA ARG A 299 57.19 64.01 -83.34
C ARG A 299 57.82 64.15 -84.72
N GLU A 300 57.39 63.34 -85.68
CA GLU A 300 57.97 63.32 -87.02
C GLU A 300 57.27 64.25 -88.02
N CYS A 301 56.25 64.99 -87.59
CA CYS A 301 55.40 65.82 -88.45
C CYS A 301 56.21 66.78 -89.35
N PHE A 302 57.18 67.49 -88.77
CA PHE A 302 58.02 68.44 -89.53
C PHE A 302 58.93 67.74 -90.53
N THR A 303 59.44 66.55 -90.23
CA THR A 303 60.26 65.76 -91.16
C THR A 303 59.41 65.20 -92.31
N LEU A 304 58.19 64.72 -92.01
CA LEU A 304 57.29 64.10 -92.98
C LEU A 304 56.66 65.12 -93.94
N PHE A 305 56.29 66.30 -93.45
CA PHE A 305 55.55 67.29 -94.23
C PHE A 305 56.34 68.57 -94.55
N GLY A 306 57.38 68.90 -93.79
CA GLY A 306 58.11 70.17 -93.91
C GLY A 306 59.26 70.17 -94.92
N THR A 307 59.85 69.02 -95.23
CA THR A 307 60.99 68.87 -96.14
C THR A 307 60.70 69.47 -97.53
N GLY A 308 59.60 69.07 -98.16
CA GLY A 308 59.20 69.56 -99.48
C GLY A 308 58.93 71.07 -99.50
N ALA A 309 58.27 71.60 -98.47
CA ALA A 309 57.96 73.03 -98.39
C ALA A 309 59.22 73.89 -98.20
N LEU A 310 60.15 73.45 -97.36
CA LEU A 310 61.41 74.17 -97.10
C LEU A 310 62.38 74.09 -98.28
N GLU A 311 62.41 72.97 -99.00
CA GLU A 311 63.21 72.85 -100.21
C GLU A 311 62.69 73.78 -101.33
N GLN A 312 61.38 73.90 -101.48
CA GLN A 312 60.79 74.89 -102.39
C GLN A 312 61.13 76.33 -101.97
N ALA A 313 61.02 76.65 -100.67
CA ALA A 313 61.39 77.96 -100.16
C ALA A 313 62.87 78.29 -100.43
N ARG A 314 63.77 77.30 -100.25
CA ARG A 314 65.19 77.43 -100.55
C ARG A 314 65.43 77.74 -102.03
N GLN A 315 64.79 77.01 -102.93
CA GLN A 315 64.93 77.25 -104.38
C GLN A 315 64.50 78.66 -104.79
N VAL A 316 63.43 79.20 -104.19
CA VAL A 316 62.98 80.57 -104.45
C VAL A 316 64.05 81.59 -104.00
N LEU A 317 64.61 81.40 -102.81
CA LEU A 317 65.63 82.31 -102.25
C LEU A 317 66.97 82.22 -102.98
N ASP A 318 67.36 81.02 -103.43
CA ASP A 318 68.58 80.82 -104.23
C ASP A 318 68.44 81.50 -105.60
N ARG A 319 67.29 81.38 -106.27
CA ARG A 319 67.01 82.11 -107.54
C ARG A 319 67.06 83.62 -107.35
N ALA A 320 66.40 84.15 -106.31
CA ALA A 320 66.44 85.59 -106.01
C ALA A 320 67.87 86.10 -105.78
N THR A 321 68.76 85.26 -105.22
CA THR A 321 70.18 85.58 -105.07
C THR A 321 70.88 85.63 -106.43
N SER A 322 70.70 84.60 -107.27
CA SER A 322 71.34 84.52 -108.59
C SER A 322 70.94 85.67 -109.51
N ASP A 323 69.71 86.15 -109.41
CA ASP A 323 69.19 87.28 -110.18
C ASP A 323 69.68 88.65 -109.63
N ALA A 324 70.59 88.66 -108.66
CA ALA A 324 71.13 89.85 -107.99
C ALA A 324 70.06 90.74 -107.31
N LEU A 325 68.88 90.18 -107.03
CA LEU A 325 67.80 90.88 -106.30
C LEU A 325 68.11 91.01 -104.79
N ILE A 326 69.15 90.32 -104.31
CA ILE A 326 69.65 90.42 -102.94
C ILE A 326 70.99 91.18 -102.98
N PRO A 327 71.06 92.45 -102.51
CA PRO A 327 72.24 93.30 -102.61
C PRO A 327 73.45 92.81 -101.78
N PRO A 328 74.70 93.17 -102.18
CA PRO A 328 75.93 92.84 -101.44
C PRO A 328 76.10 93.66 -100.15
N LYS A 329 76.77 93.06 -99.16
CA LYS A 329 76.90 93.60 -97.79
C LYS A 329 78.05 94.62 -97.67
N VAL A 330 77.83 95.87 -98.05
CA VAL A 330 78.79 96.98 -97.86
C VAL A 330 78.12 98.12 -97.09
N SER A 331 78.75 98.61 -96.02
CA SER A 331 78.17 99.66 -95.17
C SER A 331 78.07 101.01 -95.89
N ALA A 332 76.85 101.54 -95.98
CA ALA A 332 76.57 102.86 -96.54
C ALA A 332 77.31 103.98 -95.80
N GLY A 333 77.32 103.97 -94.46
CA GLY A 333 77.95 105.00 -93.64
C GLY A 333 79.46 105.08 -93.82
N LEU A 334 80.13 103.92 -93.96
CA LEU A 334 81.57 103.87 -94.23
C LEU A 334 81.90 104.48 -95.60
N LEU A 335 81.08 104.22 -96.61
CA LEU A 335 81.24 104.82 -97.94
C LEU A 335 81.03 106.34 -97.88
N ASP A 336 80.01 106.80 -97.16
CA ASP A 336 79.71 108.23 -97.00
C ASP A 336 80.89 108.99 -96.35
N ASP A 337 81.48 108.43 -95.29
CA ASP A 337 82.64 109.04 -94.61
C ASP A 337 83.88 109.11 -95.52
N LEU A 338 84.14 108.05 -96.30
CA LEU A 338 85.23 108.02 -97.26
C LEU A 338 85.05 109.07 -98.37
N ILE A 339 83.81 109.25 -98.84
CA ILE A 339 83.47 110.21 -99.89
C ILE A 339 83.51 111.65 -99.39
N ALA A 340 83.12 111.93 -98.15
CA ALA A 340 83.01 113.30 -97.66
C ALA A 340 84.33 113.83 -97.07
N ASN A 341 84.98 113.04 -96.21
CA ASN A 341 85.93 113.58 -95.24
C ASN A 341 87.34 113.01 -95.37
N ALA A 342 87.47 111.82 -95.97
CA ALA A 342 88.75 111.14 -96.00
C ALA A 342 89.67 111.66 -97.12
N LYS A 343 90.94 111.93 -96.76
CA LYS A 343 92.02 112.21 -97.73
C LYS A 343 92.78 110.95 -98.16
N LYS A 344 92.60 109.85 -97.42
CA LYS A 344 93.17 108.53 -97.70
C LYS A 344 92.11 107.47 -97.49
N CYS A 345 92.09 106.46 -98.36
CA CYS A 345 91.22 105.31 -98.25
C CYS A 345 91.66 104.41 -97.08
N ILE A 346 90.82 103.47 -96.67
CA ILE A 346 91.09 102.49 -95.61
C ILE A 346 92.38 101.70 -95.91
N CYS A 347 92.69 101.48 -97.20
CA CYS A 347 93.94 100.83 -97.62
C CYS A 347 95.18 101.75 -97.61
N GLY A 348 95.05 103.02 -97.21
CA GLY A 348 96.14 104.00 -97.10
C GLY A 348 96.46 104.78 -98.37
N GLN A 349 95.89 104.41 -99.52
CA GLN A 349 96.00 105.16 -100.79
C GLN A 349 95.35 106.55 -100.69
N PRO A 350 95.95 107.63 -101.24
CA PRO A 350 95.31 108.94 -101.29
C PRO A 350 93.99 108.89 -102.07
N ILE A 351 92.96 109.58 -101.58
CA ILE A 351 91.70 109.73 -102.31
C ILE A 351 91.78 111.02 -103.11
N THR A 352 92.04 110.88 -104.41
CA THR A 352 91.91 111.96 -105.38
C THR A 352 90.45 112.05 -105.86
N ASP A 353 90.14 113.08 -106.65
CA ASP A 353 88.78 113.31 -107.13
C ASP A 353 88.27 112.16 -108.02
N ALA A 354 89.17 111.46 -108.72
CA ALA A 354 88.82 110.29 -109.53
C ALA A 354 88.33 109.11 -108.65
N GLU A 355 89.04 108.78 -107.57
CA GLU A 355 88.61 107.74 -106.63
C GLU A 355 87.32 108.15 -105.90
N ARG A 356 87.18 109.42 -105.54
CA ARG A 356 85.97 109.94 -104.88
C ARG A 356 84.73 109.80 -105.79
N GLY A 357 84.90 109.98 -107.10
CA GLY A 357 83.86 109.74 -108.09
C GLY A 357 83.43 108.28 -108.21
N ALA A 358 84.37 107.33 -108.10
CA ALA A 358 84.07 105.90 -108.12
C ALA A 358 83.30 105.45 -106.86
N LEU A 359 83.74 105.90 -105.68
CA LEU A 359 83.06 105.62 -104.41
C LEU A 359 81.62 106.16 -104.41
N SER A 360 81.41 107.36 -104.96
CA SER A 360 80.08 107.98 -105.06
C SER A 360 79.12 107.26 -106.02
N ARG A 361 79.62 106.48 -106.98
CA ARG A 361 78.79 105.60 -107.80
C ARG A 361 78.41 104.34 -107.03
N LEU A 362 79.39 103.69 -106.40
CA LEU A 362 79.14 102.49 -105.59
C LEU A 362 78.14 102.76 -104.46
N ARG A 363 78.22 103.93 -103.82
CA ARG A 363 77.28 104.34 -102.76
C ARG A 363 75.82 104.46 -103.22
N ARG A 364 75.57 104.78 -104.50
CA ARG A 364 74.22 104.86 -105.06
C ARG A 364 73.57 103.49 -105.25
N ASP A 365 74.38 102.46 -105.47
CA ASP A 365 73.90 101.09 -105.69
C ASP A 365 73.68 100.33 -104.37
N VAL A 366 74.16 100.87 -103.25
CA VAL A 366 73.94 100.33 -101.89
C VAL A 366 72.66 100.92 -101.29
N VAL A 367 71.63 100.08 -101.13
CA VAL A 367 70.36 100.39 -100.45
C VAL A 367 70.51 100.17 -98.93
N GLU A 368 69.76 100.90 -98.10
CA GLU A 368 69.80 100.87 -96.62
C GLU A 368 69.93 99.45 -96.01
N ASP A 369 70.86 99.29 -95.06
CA ASP A 369 71.45 98.03 -94.56
C ASP A 369 70.46 96.92 -94.12
N ILE A 370 69.21 97.25 -93.75
CA ILE A 370 68.30 96.35 -93.01
C ILE A 370 67.66 95.26 -93.90
N VAL A 371 67.29 95.59 -95.14
CA VAL A 371 66.57 94.64 -96.02
C VAL A 371 67.51 93.54 -96.54
N ALA A 372 68.73 93.91 -96.92
CA ALA A 372 69.75 92.97 -97.37
C ALA A 372 70.16 91.99 -96.24
N GLU A 373 70.23 92.49 -94.99
CA GLU A 373 70.52 91.65 -93.83
C GLU A 373 69.40 90.65 -93.53
N SER A 374 68.14 91.10 -93.55
CA SER A 374 66.98 90.23 -93.29
C SER A 374 66.83 89.12 -94.32
N ALA A 375 66.96 89.44 -95.62
CA ALA A 375 66.86 88.46 -96.70
C ALA A 375 67.99 87.41 -96.62
N SER A 376 69.21 87.85 -96.33
CA SER A 376 70.37 86.96 -96.17
C SER A 376 70.22 86.03 -94.96
N ASN A 377 69.72 86.55 -93.83
CA ASN A 377 69.49 85.76 -92.62
C ASN A 377 68.39 84.72 -92.82
N ILE A 378 67.28 85.07 -93.47
CA ILE A 378 66.20 84.12 -93.80
C ILE A 378 66.74 83.01 -94.71
N ARG A 379 67.51 83.36 -95.75
CA ARG A 379 68.12 82.35 -96.64
C ARG A 379 69.03 81.41 -95.86
N ALA A 380 69.94 81.93 -95.04
CA ALA A 380 70.84 81.11 -94.24
C ALA A 380 70.08 80.11 -93.36
N ARG A 381 69.03 80.57 -92.67
CA ARG A 381 68.19 79.70 -91.81
C ARG A 381 67.39 78.67 -92.60
N VAL A 382 66.78 79.06 -93.73
CA VAL A 382 66.03 78.13 -94.59
C VAL A 382 66.95 77.05 -95.15
N THR A 383 68.15 77.43 -95.60
CA THR A 383 69.15 76.49 -96.10
C THR A 383 69.61 75.54 -95.01
N GLU A 384 69.89 76.03 -93.80
CA GLU A 384 70.29 75.21 -92.66
C GLU A 384 69.20 74.20 -92.26
N ILE A 385 67.96 74.67 -92.06
CA ILE A 385 66.85 73.80 -91.64
C ILE A 385 66.50 72.80 -92.76
N SER A 386 66.49 73.23 -94.03
CA SER A 386 66.25 72.32 -95.17
C SER A 386 67.29 71.21 -95.23
N ALA A 387 68.57 71.54 -95.02
CA ALA A 387 69.65 70.55 -95.01
C ALA A 387 69.51 69.57 -93.84
N GLN A 388 69.19 70.06 -92.63
CA GLN A 388 68.97 69.22 -91.45
C GLN A 388 67.80 68.24 -91.64
N LEU A 389 66.68 68.71 -92.18
CA LEU A 389 65.51 67.87 -92.43
C LEU A 389 65.74 66.89 -93.57
N SER A 390 66.42 67.30 -94.65
CA SER A 390 66.76 66.40 -95.77
C SER A 390 67.72 65.29 -95.34
N ALA A 391 68.68 65.59 -94.46
CA ALA A 391 69.55 64.58 -93.88
C ALA A 391 68.75 63.55 -93.07
N ARG A 392 67.78 64.01 -92.27
CA ARG A 392 66.85 63.13 -91.53
C ARG A 392 65.88 62.34 -92.41
N GLN A 393 65.48 62.88 -93.57
CA GLN A 393 64.57 62.19 -94.49
C GLN A 393 65.25 61.02 -95.23
N ASN A 394 66.55 61.15 -95.51
CA ASN A 394 67.35 60.09 -96.15
C ASN A 394 67.72 58.97 -95.17
N GLU A 395 67.64 59.20 -93.86
CA GLU A 395 67.52 58.13 -92.88
C GLU A 395 66.08 57.60 -92.96
N SER A 396 65.87 56.34 -93.33
CA SER A 396 64.55 55.67 -93.45
C SER A 396 63.72 55.62 -92.15
N THR A 397 63.97 56.48 -91.17
CA THR A 397 63.49 56.40 -89.79
C THR A 397 62.01 56.80 -89.61
N PRO A 398 61.44 57.86 -90.23
CA PRO A 398 60.08 58.29 -89.88
C PRO A 398 58.98 57.36 -90.41
N HIS A 399 59.09 56.91 -91.66
CA HIS A 399 58.11 56.00 -92.27
C HIS A 399 58.18 54.58 -91.67
N ALA A 400 59.38 54.11 -91.28
CA ALA A 400 59.54 52.82 -90.63
C ALA A 400 58.90 52.82 -89.22
N VAL A 401 59.09 53.88 -88.44
CA VAL A 401 58.43 54.05 -87.13
C VAL A 401 56.92 54.06 -87.27
N LEU A 402 56.37 54.80 -88.24
CA LEU A 402 54.92 54.81 -88.48
C LEU A 402 54.38 53.44 -88.92
N ARG A 403 55.11 52.70 -89.75
CA ARG A 403 54.72 51.34 -90.17
C ARG A 403 54.68 50.39 -88.96
N ALA A 404 55.72 50.40 -88.13
CA ALA A 404 55.76 49.61 -86.90
C ALA A 404 54.59 49.92 -85.95
N THR A 405 54.22 51.21 -85.79
CA THR A 405 53.06 51.58 -84.98
C THR A 405 51.72 51.14 -85.58
N ASN A 406 51.61 51.07 -86.91
CA ASN A 406 50.40 50.56 -87.57
C ASN A 406 50.28 49.04 -87.43
N ASP A 407 51.39 48.31 -87.54
CA ASP A 407 51.41 46.86 -87.34
C ASP A 407 51.02 46.50 -85.90
N ALA A 408 51.56 47.23 -84.91
CA ALA A 408 51.19 47.07 -83.50
C ALA A 408 49.68 47.30 -83.24
N ILE A 409 49.07 48.30 -83.89
CA ILE A 409 47.62 48.53 -83.80
C ILE A 409 46.84 47.36 -84.41
N ALA A 410 47.26 46.86 -85.57
CA ALA A 410 46.60 45.74 -86.23
C ALA A 410 46.66 44.46 -85.39
N ASP A 411 47.79 44.21 -84.73
CA ASP A 411 47.97 43.06 -83.82
C ASP A 411 47.12 43.20 -82.56
N ALA A 412 47.12 44.38 -81.92
CA ALA A 412 46.29 44.64 -80.74
C ALA A 412 44.79 44.52 -81.05
N HIS A 413 44.34 45.03 -82.20
CA HIS A 413 42.94 44.90 -82.64
C HIS A 413 42.55 43.44 -82.93
N ARG A 414 43.46 42.63 -83.50
CA ARG A 414 43.22 41.19 -83.72
C ARG A 414 43.09 40.44 -82.39
N SER A 415 43.94 40.75 -81.42
CA SER A 415 43.86 40.19 -80.06
C SER A 415 42.53 40.54 -79.40
N MET A 416 42.14 41.82 -79.45
CA MET A 416 40.88 42.30 -78.89
C MET A 416 39.66 41.63 -79.52
N ALA A 417 39.65 41.47 -80.85
CA ALA A 417 38.56 40.77 -81.55
C ALA A 417 38.48 39.29 -81.15
N THR A 418 39.62 38.61 -80.99
CA THR A 418 39.67 37.21 -80.58
C THR A 418 39.05 37.00 -79.19
N TRP A 419 39.42 37.85 -78.23
CA TRP A 419 38.87 37.77 -76.87
C TRP A 419 37.41 38.23 -76.78
N SER A 420 36.99 39.16 -77.65
CA SER A 420 35.58 39.54 -77.78
C SER A 420 34.73 38.35 -78.21
N THR A 421 35.15 37.63 -79.26
CA THR A 421 34.42 36.45 -79.75
C THR A 421 34.34 35.37 -78.68
N LYS A 422 35.45 35.10 -77.97
CA LYS A 422 35.45 34.12 -76.87
C LYS A 422 34.51 34.52 -75.73
N LEU A 423 34.41 35.81 -75.43
CA LEU A 423 33.50 36.32 -74.41
C LEU A 423 32.03 36.19 -74.84
N ASP A 424 31.73 36.44 -76.12
CA ASP A 424 30.39 36.28 -76.69
C ASP A 424 29.98 34.79 -76.77
N GLU A 425 30.89 33.90 -77.16
CA GLU A 425 30.70 32.44 -77.14
C GLU A 425 30.41 31.94 -75.72
N PHE A 426 31.19 32.40 -74.74
CA PHE A 426 30.98 32.06 -73.33
C PHE A 426 29.57 32.50 -72.84
N HIS A 427 29.13 33.71 -73.19
CA HIS A 427 27.80 34.19 -72.81
C HIS A 427 26.66 33.44 -73.53
N ALA A 428 26.88 32.98 -74.76
CA ALA A 428 25.90 32.22 -75.52
C ALA A 428 25.74 30.77 -75.01
N GLU A 429 26.83 30.14 -74.59
CA GLU A 429 26.82 28.78 -74.01
C GLU A 429 26.30 28.76 -72.56
N HIS A 430 26.44 29.88 -71.84
CA HIS A 430 26.07 30.00 -70.43
C HIS A 430 25.11 31.18 -70.13
N PRO A 431 23.88 31.16 -70.69
CA PRO A 431 22.89 32.21 -70.45
C PRO A 431 22.38 32.14 -69.00
N GLY A 432 22.80 33.09 -68.15
CA GLY A 432 22.32 33.21 -66.76
C GLY A 432 23.40 33.42 -65.69
N VAL A 433 24.69 33.41 -66.05
CA VAL A 433 25.82 33.66 -65.11
C VAL A 433 26.02 35.17 -64.87
N ASP A 434 24.94 35.88 -64.52
CA ASP A 434 24.91 37.33 -64.27
C ASP A 434 24.93 37.70 -62.77
N GLY A 435 24.90 36.71 -61.88
CA GLY A 435 24.81 36.92 -60.44
C GLY A 435 26.16 37.14 -59.74
N ASP A 436 26.27 38.24 -59.00
CA ASP A 436 27.25 38.41 -57.92
C ASP A 436 26.81 37.56 -56.72
N SER A 437 27.27 36.31 -56.63
CA SER A 437 26.93 35.40 -55.51
C SER A 437 27.71 35.77 -54.24
N GLY A 438 27.23 36.84 -53.58
CA GLY A 438 27.78 37.39 -52.34
C GLY A 438 27.36 36.69 -51.04
N SER A 439 26.76 35.49 -51.09
CA SER A 439 26.48 34.69 -49.88
C SER A 439 27.24 33.38 -49.99
N ASN A 440 28.21 33.17 -49.09
CA ASN A 440 28.97 31.93 -49.01
C ASN A 440 28.11 30.84 -48.34
N PRO A 441 27.42 29.96 -49.11
CA PRO A 441 26.49 28.98 -48.54
C PRO A 441 27.23 27.92 -47.73
N PHE A 442 28.54 27.77 -47.97
CA PHE A 442 29.44 26.94 -47.20
C PHE A 442 29.56 27.43 -45.75
N ASN A 443 29.63 28.75 -45.51
CA ASN A 443 29.69 29.30 -44.16
C ASN A 443 28.39 29.05 -43.37
N ALA A 444 27.23 29.18 -44.04
CA ALA A 444 25.93 28.86 -43.44
C ALA A 444 25.83 27.37 -43.08
N PHE A 445 26.31 26.47 -43.96
CA PHE A 445 26.38 25.04 -43.69
C PHE A 445 27.26 24.71 -42.46
N ILE A 446 28.47 25.26 -42.39
CA ILE A 446 29.38 25.05 -41.23
C ILE A 446 28.76 25.57 -39.93
N GLN A 447 28.10 26.74 -39.97
CA GLN A 447 27.44 27.31 -38.79
C GLN A 447 26.25 26.45 -38.31
N HIS A 448 25.43 25.96 -39.23
CA HIS A 448 24.30 25.07 -38.89
C HIS A 448 24.78 23.71 -38.36
N SER A 449 25.85 23.13 -38.92
CA SER A 449 26.47 21.90 -38.39
C SER A 449 26.97 22.06 -36.96
N ARG A 450 27.68 23.16 -36.65
CA ARG A 450 28.12 23.44 -35.26
C ARG A 450 26.95 23.62 -34.31
N THR A 451 25.91 24.32 -34.76
CA THR A 451 24.69 24.53 -33.98
C THR A 451 23.97 23.20 -33.70
N LEU A 452 23.91 22.30 -34.68
CA LEU A 452 23.36 20.95 -34.51
C LEU A 452 24.16 20.11 -33.51
N GLU A 453 25.49 20.14 -33.56
CA GLU A 453 26.33 19.45 -32.58
C GLU A 453 26.07 19.95 -31.15
N ASP A 454 25.98 21.26 -30.96
CA ASP A 454 25.68 21.85 -29.65
C ASP A 454 24.27 21.52 -29.15
N LEU A 455 23.26 21.57 -30.03
CA LEU A 455 21.89 21.20 -29.69
C LEU A 455 21.78 19.70 -29.38
N ASN A 456 22.46 18.83 -30.12
CA ASN A 456 22.49 17.38 -29.86
C ASN A 456 23.17 17.05 -28.52
N LYS A 457 24.25 17.76 -28.15
CA LYS A 457 24.86 17.62 -26.82
C LYS A 457 23.88 18.01 -25.71
N LYS A 458 23.25 19.19 -25.84
CA LYS A 458 22.22 19.65 -24.90
C LYS A 458 21.03 18.69 -24.79
N GLN A 459 20.65 18.06 -25.90
CA GLN A 459 19.58 17.06 -25.94
C GLN A 459 19.96 15.81 -25.15
N ASN A 460 21.18 15.31 -25.33
CA ASN A 460 21.67 14.16 -24.57
C ASN A 460 21.73 14.46 -23.06
N ASP A 461 22.31 15.60 -22.67
CA ASP A 461 22.37 16.02 -21.26
C ASP A 461 20.96 16.14 -20.64
N LEU A 462 20.03 16.74 -21.39
CA LEU A 462 18.65 16.91 -20.93
C LEU A 462 17.88 15.58 -20.89
N ARG A 463 18.16 14.64 -21.80
CA ARG A 463 17.60 13.27 -21.77
C ARG A 463 18.05 12.52 -20.52
N GLU A 464 19.35 12.54 -20.20
CA GLU A 464 19.87 11.93 -18.97
C GLU A 464 19.22 12.55 -17.72
N ARG A 465 19.01 13.88 -17.74
CA ARG A 465 18.33 14.58 -16.65
C ARG A 465 16.86 14.17 -16.53
N VAL A 466 16.14 14.02 -17.65
CA VAL A 466 14.75 13.55 -17.67
C VAL A 466 14.65 12.12 -17.12
N ASP A 467 15.57 11.23 -17.48
CA ASP A 467 15.59 9.85 -16.97
C ASP A 467 15.87 9.80 -15.46
N ALA A 468 16.79 10.62 -14.97
CA ALA A 468 17.06 10.75 -13.54
C ALA A 468 15.83 11.25 -12.76
N LEU A 469 15.17 12.31 -13.27
CA LEU A 469 13.95 12.86 -12.68
C LEU A 469 12.78 11.89 -12.76
N ALA A 470 12.67 11.07 -13.82
CA ALA A 470 11.66 10.02 -13.94
C ALA A 470 11.82 8.96 -12.84
N LYS A 471 13.07 8.60 -12.51
CA LYS A 471 13.38 7.67 -11.43
C LYS A 471 13.03 8.29 -10.07
N GLU A 472 13.43 9.54 -9.82
CA GLU A 472 13.12 10.26 -8.58
C GLU A 472 11.60 10.42 -8.39
N ARG A 473 10.86 10.73 -9.45
CA ARG A 473 9.40 10.79 -9.43
C ARG A 473 8.79 9.44 -9.04
N ARG A 474 9.24 8.32 -9.62
CA ARG A 474 8.76 6.98 -9.26
C ARG A 474 9.05 6.62 -7.80
N GLU A 475 10.23 6.98 -7.30
CA GLU A 475 10.61 6.76 -5.91
C GLU A 475 9.72 7.58 -4.95
N ALA A 476 9.46 8.85 -5.28
CA ALA A 476 8.58 9.73 -4.51
C ALA A 476 7.11 9.24 -4.52
N ASP A 477 6.59 8.80 -5.67
CA ASP A 477 5.25 8.19 -5.79
C ASP A 477 5.11 6.95 -4.90
N ASN A 478 6.07 6.01 -5.00
CA ASN A 478 6.07 4.79 -4.19
C ASN A 478 6.16 5.08 -2.69
N GLN A 479 6.95 6.08 -2.29
CA GLN A 479 7.09 6.48 -0.89
C GLN A 479 5.77 7.06 -0.35
N TYR A 480 5.12 7.93 -1.13
CA TYR A 480 3.83 8.52 -0.77
C TYR A 480 2.72 7.46 -0.65
N ASP A 481 2.59 6.57 -1.63
CA ASP A 481 1.55 5.53 -1.63
C ASP A 481 1.72 4.54 -0.46
N LYS A 482 2.97 4.20 -0.11
CA LYS A 482 3.28 3.35 1.05
C LYS A 482 2.85 4.01 2.36
N LEU A 483 3.09 5.31 2.52
CA LEU A 483 2.70 6.05 3.73
C LEU A 483 1.18 6.26 3.80
N LYS A 484 0.52 6.54 2.66
CA LYS A 484 -0.93 6.69 2.58
C LYS A 484 -1.67 5.39 2.91
N LYS A 485 -1.20 4.25 2.39
CA LYS A 485 -1.77 2.93 2.69
C LYS A 485 -1.62 2.56 4.17
N LYS A 486 -0.47 2.87 4.77
CA LYS A 486 -0.25 2.71 6.22
C LYS A 486 -1.19 3.57 7.06
N ARG A 487 -1.52 4.79 6.64
CA ARG A 487 -2.49 5.65 7.33
C ARG A 487 -3.91 5.10 7.25
N GLY A 488 -4.37 4.72 6.05
CA GLY A 488 -5.71 4.13 5.90
C GLY A 488 -5.91 2.89 6.77
N GLN A 489 -4.91 2.00 6.80
CA GLN A 489 -4.91 0.83 7.69
C GLN A 489 -4.87 1.22 9.17
N ALA A 490 -4.07 2.23 9.55
CA ALA A 490 -3.99 2.68 10.93
C ALA A 490 -5.28 3.37 11.42
N ASP A 491 -5.99 4.10 10.55
CA ASP A 491 -7.27 4.73 10.88
C ASP A 491 -8.38 3.68 11.08
N GLU A 492 -8.44 2.66 10.21
CA GLU A 492 -9.32 1.50 10.36
C GLU A 492 -9.03 0.73 11.66
N VAL A 493 -7.74 0.48 11.95
CA VAL A 493 -7.29 -0.18 13.18
C VAL A 493 -7.65 0.65 14.42
N SER A 494 -7.46 1.97 14.37
CA SER A 494 -7.81 2.88 15.47
C SER A 494 -9.31 2.87 15.75
N ASN A 495 -10.13 2.91 14.69
CA ASN A 495 -11.59 2.86 14.81
C ASN A 495 -12.07 1.51 15.37
N ALA A 496 -11.57 0.39 14.83
CA ALA A 496 -11.87 -0.95 15.33
C ALA A 496 -11.47 -1.11 16.81
N ARG A 497 -10.29 -0.60 17.20
CA ARG A 497 -9.84 -0.60 18.59
C ARG A 497 -10.75 0.26 19.48
N GLY A 498 -11.16 1.43 19.00
CA GLY A 498 -12.09 2.31 19.70
C GLY A 498 -13.46 1.67 19.92
N GLN A 499 -13.98 0.95 18.93
CA GLN A 499 -15.22 0.17 19.07
C GLN A 499 -15.05 -0.97 20.08
N LEU A 500 -13.99 -1.78 19.95
CA LEU A 500 -13.71 -2.87 20.89
C LEU A 500 -13.54 -2.38 22.33
N THR A 501 -12.90 -1.23 22.55
CA THR A 501 -12.75 -0.65 23.90
C THR A 501 -14.09 -0.20 24.48
N ARG A 502 -15.02 0.32 23.66
CA ARG A 502 -16.38 0.66 24.12
C ARG A 502 -17.19 -0.58 24.45
N ILE A 503 -17.04 -1.65 23.66
CA ILE A 503 -17.72 -2.93 23.90
C ILE A 503 -17.14 -3.57 25.17
N GLU A 504 -15.82 -3.53 25.38
CA GLU A 504 -15.16 -3.97 26.61
C GLU A 504 -15.77 -3.29 27.83
N GLN A 505 -15.84 -1.94 27.83
CA GLN A 505 -16.43 -1.18 28.93
C GLN A 505 -17.90 -1.56 29.15
N ALA A 506 -18.71 -1.68 28.09
CA ALA A 506 -20.11 -2.04 28.21
C ALA A 506 -20.29 -3.46 28.79
N VAL A 507 -19.46 -4.42 28.38
CA VAL A 507 -19.48 -5.79 28.92
C VAL A 507 -19.07 -5.80 30.38
N GLU A 508 -18.03 -5.04 30.77
CA GLU A 508 -17.64 -4.90 32.17
C GLU A 508 -18.75 -4.27 33.02
N ASP A 509 -19.40 -3.21 32.53
CA ASP A 509 -20.52 -2.56 33.23
C ASP A 509 -21.71 -3.52 33.42
N ILE A 510 -22.04 -4.31 32.39
CA ILE A 510 -23.09 -5.34 32.45
C ILE A 510 -22.73 -6.44 33.45
N GLN A 511 -21.47 -6.91 33.47
CA GLN A 511 -21.02 -7.92 34.43
C GLN A 511 -21.16 -7.43 35.87
N VAL A 512 -20.77 -6.18 36.13
CA VAL A 512 -20.85 -5.58 37.48
C VAL A 512 -22.30 -5.50 37.93
N GLU A 513 -23.19 -4.93 37.11
CA GLU A 513 -24.60 -4.78 37.49
C GLU A 513 -25.30 -6.13 37.66
N LEU A 514 -25.05 -7.07 36.74
CA LEU A 514 -25.67 -8.40 36.81
C LEU A 514 -25.13 -9.20 38.00
N SER A 515 -23.83 -9.10 38.31
CA SER A 515 -23.23 -9.75 39.48
C SER A 515 -23.82 -9.20 40.79
N ASP A 516 -23.91 -7.88 40.92
CA ASP A 516 -24.50 -7.25 42.09
C ASP A 516 -26.00 -7.52 42.23
N GLY A 517 -26.75 -7.46 41.13
CA GLY A 517 -28.17 -7.82 41.10
C GLY A 517 -28.39 -9.27 41.54
N SER A 518 -27.63 -10.20 40.96
CA SER A 518 -27.73 -11.62 41.28
C SER A 518 -27.36 -11.95 42.71
N ARG A 519 -26.36 -11.26 43.26
CA ARG A 519 -26.00 -11.36 44.69
C ARG A 519 -27.13 -10.86 45.59
N ARG A 520 -27.77 -9.73 45.25
CA ARG A 520 -28.91 -9.20 46.01
C ARG A 520 -30.10 -10.18 46.01
N ASP A 521 -30.44 -10.73 44.85
CA ASP A 521 -31.53 -11.70 44.72
C ASP A 521 -31.25 -12.99 45.47
N LEU A 522 -30.03 -13.54 45.33
CA LEU A 522 -29.61 -14.74 46.05
C LEU A 522 -29.60 -14.51 47.57
N GLN A 523 -29.08 -13.37 48.04
CA GLN A 523 -29.11 -13.04 49.46
C GLN A 523 -30.55 -12.90 49.98
N ARG A 524 -31.45 -12.27 49.23
CA ARG A 524 -32.87 -12.14 49.60
C ARG A 524 -33.55 -13.51 49.68
N ALA A 525 -33.30 -14.37 48.69
CA ALA A 525 -33.82 -15.73 48.62
C ALA A 525 -33.32 -16.60 49.79
N ILE A 526 -32.01 -16.55 50.09
CA ILE A 526 -31.42 -17.26 51.23
C ILE A 526 -32.02 -16.78 52.54
N ASN A 527 -32.13 -15.46 52.75
CA ASN A 527 -32.69 -14.93 53.98
C ASN A 527 -34.18 -15.26 54.15
N LYS A 528 -34.95 -15.29 53.05
CA LYS A 528 -36.35 -15.74 53.07
C LYS A 528 -36.42 -17.18 53.59
N ILE A 529 -35.69 -18.10 52.96
CA ILE A 529 -35.64 -19.51 53.36
C ILE A 529 -35.10 -19.67 54.78
N ALA A 530 -34.00 -18.99 55.11
CA ALA A 530 -33.35 -19.09 56.42
C ALA A 530 -34.26 -18.56 57.54
N SER A 531 -35.02 -17.48 57.31
CA SER A 531 -35.93 -16.91 58.31
C SER A 531 -37.13 -17.82 58.64
N GLU A 532 -37.52 -18.69 57.71
CA GLU A 532 -38.63 -19.63 57.87
C GLU A 532 -38.22 -20.90 58.63
N VAL A 533 -36.90 -21.12 58.80
CA VAL A 533 -36.33 -22.40 59.24
C VAL A 533 -35.33 -22.28 60.39
N LEU A 534 -34.56 -21.20 60.49
CA LEU A 534 -33.64 -20.97 61.60
C LEU A 534 -34.38 -20.44 62.83
N LEU A 535 -34.12 -21.05 63.99
CA LEU A 535 -34.67 -20.63 65.29
C LEU A 535 -33.99 -19.37 65.87
N ARG A 536 -32.91 -18.87 65.25
CA ARG A 536 -32.15 -17.70 65.69
C ARG A 536 -32.28 -16.56 64.67
N ASP A 537 -32.38 -15.32 65.16
CA ASP A 537 -32.40 -14.10 64.36
C ASP A 537 -31.02 -13.81 63.74
N TYR A 538 -30.66 -14.58 62.71
CA TYR A 538 -29.47 -14.34 61.89
C TYR A 538 -29.88 -13.83 60.52
N THR A 539 -29.10 -12.89 60.00
CA THR A 539 -29.17 -12.46 58.61
C THR A 539 -27.95 -12.98 57.88
N ILE A 540 -28.19 -13.67 56.77
CA ILE A 540 -27.14 -14.13 55.88
C ILE A 540 -26.73 -13.00 54.95
N HIS A 541 -25.43 -12.75 54.88
CA HIS A 541 -24.84 -11.76 54.00
C HIS A 541 -23.90 -12.46 53.01
N LEU A 542 -23.99 -12.08 51.73
CA LEU A 542 -23.07 -12.56 50.70
C LEU A 542 -22.00 -11.50 50.42
N THR A 543 -20.73 -11.87 50.54
CA THR A 543 -19.60 -10.99 50.15
C THR A 543 -19.56 -10.78 48.64
N GLU A 544 -18.69 -9.89 48.16
CA GLU A 544 -18.44 -9.71 46.72
C GLU A 544 -17.95 -10.99 46.02
N ASN A 545 -17.38 -11.94 46.77
CA ASN A 545 -16.96 -13.25 46.28
C ASN A 545 -18.01 -14.33 46.53
N PHE A 546 -19.24 -13.96 46.91
CA PHE A 546 -20.32 -14.87 47.26
C PHE A 546 -20.02 -15.75 48.50
N ASP A 547 -19.11 -15.30 49.37
CA ASP A 547 -18.90 -15.96 50.67
C ASP A 547 -20.11 -15.73 51.57
N ILE A 548 -20.50 -16.79 52.26
CA ILE A 548 -21.67 -16.75 53.12
C ILE A 548 -21.25 -16.40 54.55
N GLU A 549 -21.69 -15.23 55.02
CA GLU A 549 -21.47 -14.76 56.38
C GLU A 549 -22.79 -14.75 57.15
N ALA A 550 -22.83 -15.40 58.30
CA ALA A 550 -23.96 -15.30 59.22
C ALA A 550 -23.73 -14.12 60.16
N ARG A 551 -24.58 -13.09 60.06
CA ARG A 551 -24.48 -11.90 60.91
C ARG A 551 -25.66 -11.80 61.86
N GLN A 552 -25.39 -11.40 63.11
CA GLN A 552 -26.41 -11.04 64.08
C GLN A 552 -26.18 -9.59 64.52
N ASN A 553 -27.18 -8.72 64.35
CA ASN A 553 -27.07 -7.28 64.63
C ASN A 553 -25.86 -6.60 63.94
N GLY A 554 -25.49 -7.08 62.75
CA GLY A 554 -24.36 -6.57 61.97
C GLY A 554 -22.98 -7.12 62.35
N ILE A 555 -22.90 -8.02 63.35
CA ILE A 555 -21.66 -8.66 63.79
C ILE A 555 -21.59 -10.06 63.17
N ASP A 556 -20.46 -10.40 62.54
CA ASP A 556 -20.14 -11.77 62.15
C ASP A 556 -19.91 -12.62 63.40
N ILE A 557 -20.74 -13.62 63.56
CA ILE A 557 -20.81 -14.44 64.78
C ILE A 557 -20.14 -15.80 64.60
N GLY A 558 -19.65 -16.16 63.41
CA GLY A 558 -19.06 -17.46 63.14
C GLY A 558 -20.01 -18.61 63.51
N GLY A 559 -20.86 -19.04 62.56
CA GLY A 559 -21.89 -20.04 62.84
C GLY A 559 -21.36 -21.37 63.41
N SER A 560 -22.20 -22.07 64.19
CA SER A 560 -21.92 -23.46 64.61
C SER A 560 -21.96 -24.42 63.42
N SER A 561 -21.41 -25.63 63.55
CA SER A 561 -21.41 -26.62 62.45
C SER A 561 -22.81 -26.96 61.92
N SER A 562 -23.83 -26.98 62.79
CA SER A 562 -25.22 -27.16 62.41
C SER A 562 -25.84 -25.94 61.72
N ASP A 563 -25.43 -24.72 62.12
CA ASP A 563 -25.86 -23.49 61.44
C ASP A 563 -25.28 -23.42 60.03
N HIS A 564 -24.02 -23.84 59.83
CA HIS A 564 -23.38 -23.90 58.52
C HIS A 564 -24.08 -24.88 57.57
N SER A 565 -24.53 -26.04 58.07
CA SER A 565 -25.32 -26.98 57.28
C SER A 565 -26.63 -26.33 56.80
N TRP A 566 -27.37 -25.69 57.70
CA TRP A 566 -28.62 -25.01 57.37
C TRP A 566 -28.45 -23.88 56.36
N VAL A 567 -27.43 -23.04 56.55
CA VAL A 567 -27.11 -21.95 55.63
C VAL A 567 -26.77 -22.49 54.25
N THR A 568 -26.05 -23.62 54.18
CA THR A 568 -25.75 -24.28 52.91
C THR A 568 -27.00 -24.87 52.26
N PHE A 569 -27.92 -25.44 53.04
CA PHE A 569 -29.22 -25.90 52.53
C PHE A 569 -30.11 -24.76 52.04
N ALA A 570 -30.16 -23.65 52.77
CA ALA A 570 -30.89 -22.44 52.36
C ALA A 570 -30.30 -21.87 51.06
N PHE A 571 -28.98 -21.88 50.94
CA PHE A 571 -28.25 -21.54 49.72
C PHE A 571 -28.61 -22.46 48.55
N VAL A 572 -28.57 -23.78 48.74
CA VAL A 572 -28.94 -24.76 47.70
C VAL A 572 -30.41 -24.59 47.28
N GLY A 573 -31.33 -24.40 48.23
CA GLY A 573 -32.74 -24.16 47.94
C GLY A 573 -32.96 -22.85 47.17
N ALA A 574 -32.32 -21.77 47.61
CA ALA A 574 -32.38 -20.47 46.95
C ALA A 574 -31.86 -20.54 45.51
N ILE A 575 -30.71 -21.19 45.31
CA ILE A 575 -30.16 -21.45 43.98
C ILE A 575 -31.15 -22.27 43.15
N SER A 576 -31.61 -23.41 43.66
CA SER A 576 -32.49 -24.30 42.89
C SER A 576 -33.72 -23.57 42.36
N GLY A 577 -34.32 -22.69 43.16
CA GLY A 577 -35.48 -21.90 42.75
C GLY A 577 -35.17 -20.70 41.85
N LEU A 578 -34.03 -20.02 42.03
CA LEU A 578 -33.69 -18.82 41.26
C LEU A 578 -33.24 -19.11 39.82
N ILE A 579 -32.66 -20.28 39.54
CA ILE A 579 -32.08 -20.55 38.21
C ILE A 579 -33.13 -20.53 37.10
N ASP A 580 -34.27 -21.20 37.34
CA ASP A 580 -35.38 -21.24 36.37
C ASP A 580 -36.00 -19.84 36.17
N MET A 581 -35.81 -18.92 37.12
CA MET A 581 -36.24 -17.53 36.99
C MET A 581 -35.25 -16.72 36.18
N TYR A 582 -33.96 -16.81 36.49
CA TYR A 582 -32.91 -16.14 35.73
C TYR A 582 -32.92 -16.59 34.27
N ASP A 583 -33.06 -17.89 33.99
CA ASP A 583 -33.16 -18.41 32.62
C ASP A 583 -34.36 -17.84 31.81
N ARG A 584 -35.41 -17.36 32.50
CA ARG A 584 -36.61 -16.76 31.88
C ARG A 584 -36.58 -15.23 31.80
N GLU A 585 -35.98 -14.59 32.79
CA GLU A 585 -36.05 -13.13 33.00
C GLU A 585 -34.74 -12.43 32.56
N LEU A 586 -33.65 -13.16 32.31
CA LEU A 586 -32.33 -12.62 31.89
C LEU A 586 -32.30 -11.89 30.54
N ASP A 587 -33.36 -11.98 29.71
CA ASP A 587 -33.49 -11.15 28.52
C ASP A 587 -33.82 -9.68 28.88
N ASN A 588 -34.31 -9.42 30.10
CA ASN A 588 -34.61 -8.09 30.63
C ASN A 588 -33.66 -7.73 31.79
N MET A 589 -32.55 -7.04 31.48
CA MET A 589 -31.56 -6.60 32.49
C MET A 589 -32.15 -5.78 33.65
N ASP A 590 -33.26 -5.07 33.44
CA ASP A 590 -33.91 -4.22 34.46
C ASP A 590 -34.50 -5.03 35.64
N GLU A 591 -34.67 -6.34 35.48
CA GLU A 591 -35.23 -7.22 36.52
C GLU A 591 -34.16 -7.77 37.49
N ALA A 592 -32.88 -7.71 37.11
CA ALA A 592 -31.77 -8.19 37.94
C ALA A 592 -31.69 -7.43 39.29
N GLY A 593 -31.72 -8.16 40.40
CA GLY A 593 -31.78 -7.56 41.74
C GLY A 593 -33.18 -7.32 42.28
N ASN A 594 -34.23 -7.65 41.52
CA ASN A 594 -35.64 -7.59 41.95
C ASN A 594 -36.40 -8.92 41.74
N ILE A 595 -35.70 -10.01 41.45
CA ILE A 595 -36.32 -11.32 41.17
C ILE A 595 -36.73 -11.98 42.50
N GLU A 596 -37.99 -12.43 42.59
CA GLU A 596 -38.54 -13.10 43.77
C GLU A 596 -38.85 -14.59 43.53
N LEU A 597 -38.35 -15.48 44.40
CA LEU A 597 -38.64 -16.91 44.37
C LEU A 597 -40.15 -17.22 44.20
N LYS A 598 -40.50 -17.82 43.05
CA LYS A 598 -41.85 -18.32 42.75
C LYS A 598 -41.98 -19.79 43.16
N PRO A 599 -43.06 -20.21 43.86
CA PRO A 599 -43.30 -21.61 44.20
C PRO A 599 -43.37 -22.51 42.95
N GLY A 600 -42.70 -23.67 42.97
CA GLY A 600 -42.82 -24.69 41.92
C GLY A 600 -41.85 -24.56 40.73
N ALA A 601 -41.01 -23.52 40.70
CA ALA A 601 -39.93 -23.34 39.73
C ALA A 601 -38.59 -23.81 40.32
N GLY A 602 -37.84 -24.65 39.60
CA GLY A 602 -36.49 -25.05 40.03
C GLY A 602 -35.95 -26.37 39.50
N TYR A 603 -34.78 -26.76 40.03
CA TYR A 603 -34.07 -27.99 39.69
C TYR A 603 -34.29 -29.08 40.76
N PRO A 604 -34.23 -30.37 40.38
CA PRO A 604 -34.44 -31.45 41.32
C PRO A 604 -33.26 -31.57 42.29
N LEU A 605 -33.53 -31.89 43.55
CA LEU A 605 -32.50 -32.24 44.54
C LEU A 605 -32.49 -33.73 44.80
N VAL A 606 -31.31 -34.36 44.81
CA VAL A 606 -31.11 -35.76 45.25
C VAL A 606 -30.18 -35.74 46.46
N LEU A 607 -30.72 -36.09 47.61
CA LEU A 607 -30.05 -35.95 48.90
C LEU A 607 -29.82 -37.33 49.54
N ASP A 608 -28.56 -37.65 49.85
CA ASP A 608 -28.23 -38.85 50.64
C ASP A 608 -28.02 -38.49 52.11
N ALA A 609 -28.78 -39.14 52.99
CA ALA A 609 -28.85 -38.93 54.43
C ALA A 609 -29.10 -37.45 54.86
N PRO A 610 -30.13 -36.78 54.32
CA PRO A 610 -30.37 -35.35 54.54
C PRO A 610 -30.51 -34.95 56.02
N PHE A 611 -30.94 -35.87 56.89
CA PHE A 611 -31.17 -35.58 58.31
C PHE A 611 -29.94 -35.77 59.20
N SER A 612 -28.94 -36.54 58.77
CA SER A 612 -27.76 -36.89 59.58
C SER A 612 -26.97 -35.68 60.12
N PRO A 613 -26.83 -34.55 59.39
CA PRO A 613 -26.15 -33.36 59.90
C PRO A 613 -26.93 -32.59 60.98
N PHE A 614 -28.20 -32.93 61.20
CA PHE A 614 -29.13 -32.18 62.03
C PHE A 614 -29.46 -32.95 63.33
N GLY A 615 -29.64 -32.23 64.44
CA GLY A 615 -30.25 -32.82 65.64
C GLY A 615 -31.74 -33.11 65.43
N GLU A 616 -32.33 -33.98 66.26
CA GLU A 616 -33.73 -34.48 66.09
C GLU A 616 -34.78 -33.40 65.82
N ARG A 617 -34.68 -32.25 66.52
CA ARG A 617 -35.62 -31.13 66.35
C ARG A 617 -35.54 -30.49 64.96
N TYR A 618 -34.32 -30.26 64.47
CA TYR A 618 -34.10 -29.58 63.18
C TYR A 618 -34.41 -30.50 62.00
N ALA A 619 -34.24 -31.82 62.14
CA ALA A 619 -34.59 -32.78 61.10
C ALA A 619 -36.10 -32.75 60.76
N ALA A 620 -36.96 -32.59 61.78
CA ALA A 620 -38.41 -32.50 61.57
C ALA A 620 -38.83 -31.18 60.88
N GLU A 621 -38.28 -30.04 61.33
CA GLU A 621 -38.52 -28.73 60.70
C GLU A 621 -38.03 -28.70 59.25
N PHE A 622 -36.89 -29.35 58.95
CA PHE A 622 -36.42 -29.54 57.57
C PHE A 622 -37.40 -30.34 56.72
N ALA A 623 -37.85 -31.49 57.23
CA ALA A 623 -38.77 -32.35 56.49
C ALA A 623 -40.10 -31.63 56.14
N GLU A 624 -40.61 -30.81 57.05
CA GLU A 624 -41.82 -30.02 56.84
C GLU A 624 -41.65 -28.97 55.73
N ARG A 625 -40.49 -28.31 55.68
CA ARG A 625 -40.23 -27.17 54.78
C ARG A 625 -39.67 -27.56 53.42
N LEU A 626 -38.99 -28.71 53.33
CA LEU A 626 -38.33 -29.17 52.12
C LEU A 626 -39.20 -29.12 50.83
N PRO A 627 -40.49 -29.49 50.84
CA PRO A 627 -41.34 -29.40 49.65
C PRO A 627 -41.50 -27.98 49.09
N ASP A 628 -41.41 -26.95 49.94
CA ASP A 628 -41.47 -25.55 49.54
C ASP A 628 -40.11 -25.02 49.04
N LEU A 629 -39.00 -25.59 49.55
CA LEU A 629 -37.63 -25.22 49.20
C LEU A 629 -37.16 -25.82 47.88
N ALA A 630 -37.61 -27.03 47.58
CA ALA A 630 -37.22 -27.78 46.39
C ALA A 630 -38.47 -28.34 45.71
N PRO A 631 -38.89 -27.78 44.55
CA PRO A 631 -40.10 -28.21 43.84
C PRO A 631 -40.14 -29.71 43.54
N GLN A 632 -38.96 -30.32 43.41
CA GLN A 632 -38.80 -31.76 43.35
C GLN A 632 -37.57 -32.21 44.15
N SER A 633 -37.72 -33.25 44.97
CA SER A 633 -36.61 -33.87 45.69
C SER A 633 -36.68 -35.41 45.73
N VAL A 634 -35.51 -36.04 45.78
CA VAL A 634 -35.31 -37.47 46.04
C VAL A 634 -34.50 -37.60 47.33
N LEU A 635 -35.10 -38.13 48.39
CA LEU A 635 -34.50 -38.24 49.71
C LEU A 635 -34.11 -39.67 49.99
N ILE A 636 -32.83 -39.94 50.09
CA ILE A 636 -32.30 -41.25 50.43
C ILE A 636 -31.96 -41.24 51.93
N VAL A 637 -32.69 -42.00 52.74
CA VAL A 637 -32.70 -41.89 54.21
C VAL A 637 -32.45 -43.24 54.86
N ARG A 638 -31.93 -43.21 56.09
CA ARG A 638 -31.72 -44.43 56.88
C ARG A 638 -33.03 -44.86 57.57
N GLU A 639 -33.18 -46.15 57.83
CA GLU A 639 -34.39 -46.74 58.40
C GLU A 639 -34.76 -46.18 59.79
N ASP A 640 -33.77 -45.77 60.56
CA ASP A 640 -33.95 -45.18 61.89
C ASP A 640 -34.40 -43.71 61.85
N GLN A 641 -34.37 -43.07 60.67
CA GLN A 641 -34.81 -41.68 60.47
C GLN A 641 -36.29 -41.58 60.08
N LEU A 642 -37.03 -42.70 60.11
CA LEU A 642 -38.44 -42.76 59.70
C LEU A 642 -39.32 -41.73 60.41
N ALA A 643 -39.06 -41.47 61.70
CA ALA A 643 -39.83 -40.54 62.51
C ALA A 643 -39.81 -39.09 61.95
N HIS A 644 -38.73 -38.69 61.28
CA HIS A 644 -38.59 -37.35 60.70
C HIS A 644 -39.38 -37.19 59.39
N LEU A 645 -39.78 -38.28 58.74
CA LEU A 645 -40.44 -38.25 57.44
C LEU A 645 -41.94 -37.94 57.53
N GLU A 646 -42.56 -38.01 58.71
CA GLU A 646 -44.01 -37.89 58.87
C GLU A 646 -44.63 -36.66 58.17
N PRO A 647 -44.03 -35.46 58.21
CA PRO A 647 -44.55 -34.30 57.47
C PRO A 647 -44.61 -34.52 55.95
N ILE A 648 -43.62 -35.23 55.39
CA ILE A 648 -43.52 -35.55 53.96
C ILE A 648 -44.49 -36.67 53.57
N LEU A 649 -44.55 -37.73 54.38
CA LEU A 649 -45.42 -38.89 54.12
C LEU A 649 -46.89 -38.50 54.20
N SER A 650 -47.25 -37.56 55.08
CA SER A 650 -48.62 -37.06 55.25
C SER A 650 -49.16 -36.27 54.05
N ALA A 651 -48.31 -35.86 53.10
CA ALA A 651 -48.73 -35.15 51.89
C ALA A 651 -49.50 -36.03 50.89
N GLY A 652 -49.44 -37.37 51.05
CA GLY A 652 -50.21 -38.34 50.26
C GLY A 652 -49.55 -38.74 48.93
N PRO A 653 -50.12 -39.75 48.25
CA PRO A 653 -49.51 -40.39 47.07
C PRO A 653 -49.42 -39.49 45.82
N ASP A 654 -50.20 -38.40 45.76
CA ASP A 654 -50.13 -37.43 44.67
C ASP A 654 -48.86 -36.56 44.73
N LYS A 655 -48.31 -36.37 45.93
CA LYS A 655 -47.14 -35.50 46.19
C LYS A 655 -45.91 -36.27 46.61
N THR A 656 -46.09 -37.45 47.20
CA THR A 656 -45.00 -38.24 47.77
C THR A 656 -45.01 -39.66 47.20
N ARG A 657 -43.84 -40.20 46.89
CA ARG A 657 -43.63 -41.63 46.64
C ARG A 657 -42.59 -42.19 47.58
N VAL A 658 -42.69 -43.46 47.94
CA VAL A 658 -41.75 -44.10 48.86
C VAL A 658 -41.27 -45.43 48.30
N TYR A 659 -39.97 -45.64 48.36
CA TYR A 659 -39.30 -46.89 48.01
C TYR A 659 -38.50 -47.40 49.21
N LEU A 660 -38.51 -48.71 49.42
CA LEU A 660 -37.69 -49.41 50.40
C LEU A 660 -36.58 -50.19 49.69
N MET A 661 -35.33 -49.95 50.07
CA MET A 661 -34.19 -50.74 49.62
C MET A 661 -34.11 -52.04 50.43
N CYS A 662 -34.53 -53.14 49.81
CA CYS A 662 -34.51 -54.47 50.36
C CYS A 662 -33.18 -55.15 50.03
N LEU A 663 -32.29 -55.24 51.03
CA LEU A 663 -31.02 -55.94 50.91
C LEU A 663 -31.24 -57.45 51.11
N HIS A 664 -31.08 -58.21 50.03
CA HIS A 664 -30.98 -59.65 50.08
C HIS A 664 -29.53 -60.00 50.46
N GLY A 665 -29.34 -60.43 51.70
CA GLY A 665 -28.03 -60.81 52.26
C GLY A 665 -27.82 -62.33 52.29
N PRO A 666 -26.66 -62.81 52.76
CA PRO A 666 -26.39 -64.24 52.89
C PRO A 666 -27.39 -64.91 53.87
N PRO A 667 -27.57 -66.24 53.82
CA PRO A 667 -28.50 -66.98 54.70
C PRO A 667 -28.27 -66.74 56.21
N THR A 668 -27.07 -66.29 56.60
CA THR A 668 -26.68 -66.00 57.98
C THR A 668 -27.13 -64.63 58.48
N VAL A 669 -27.65 -63.76 57.61
CA VAL A 669 -28.12 -62.43 58.02
C VAL A 669 -29.46 -62.54 58.75
N GLU A 670 -29.60 -61.79 59.84
CA GLU A 670 -30.89 -61.72 60.54
C GLU A 670 -31.87 -60.87 59.74
N LYS A 671 -33.11 -61.36 59.60
CA LYS A 671 -34.20 -60.62 58.96
C LYS A 671 -34.49 -59.36 59.78
N GLN A 672 -34.50 -58.19 59.14
CA GLN A 672 -34.84 -56.92 59.78
C GLN A 672 -36.05 -56.27 59.08
N GLU A 673 -36.92 -55.65 59.88
CA GLU A 673 -38.19 -55.10 59.42
C GLU A 673 -38.49 -53.74 60.05
N ILE A 674 -39.14 -52.85 59.28
CA ILE A 674 -39.71 -51.60 59.77
C ILE A 674 -41.24 -51.69 59.84
N PRO A 675 -41.89 -51.05 60.83
CA PRO A 675 -43.34 -50.85 60.79
C PRO A 675 -43.72 -49.88 59.66
N TRP A 676 -44.88 -50.09 59.04
CA TRP A 676 -45.38 -49.24 57.97
C TRP A 676 -46.84 -48.81 58.18
N ARG A 677 -47.28 -47.77 57.45
CA ARG A 677 -48.56 -47.06 57.65
C ARG A 677 -49.81 -47.92 57.40
N ASP A 678 -49.68 -48.97 56.59
CA ASP A 678 -50.74 -49.95 56.30
C ASP A 678 -50.86 -51.04 57.40
N ASN A 679 -50.26 -50.81 58.58
CA ASN A 679 -50.11 -51.77 59.69
C ASN A 679 -49.30 -53.03 59.33
N SER A 680 -48.59 -53.05 58.20
CA SER A 680 -47.67 -54.13 57.85
C SER A 680 -46.28 -53.93 58.46
N ARG A 681 -45.48 -55.01 58.46
CA ARG A 681 -44.04 -54.95 58.71
C ARG A 681 -43.33 -55.21 57.39
N ARG A 682 -42.48 -54.28 56.95
CA ARG A 682 -41.77 -54.35 55.67
C ARG A 682 -40.33 -54.77 55.92
N ALA A 683 -39.91 -55.87 55.31
CA ALA A 683 -38.57 -56.41 55.48
C ALA A 683 -37.59 -55.65 54.58
N TYR A 684 -36.54 -55.07 55.17
CA TYR A 684 -35.50 -54.35 54.43
C TYR A 684 -34.15 -55.09 54.45
N VAL A 685 -33.99 -56.08 55.33
CA VAL A 685 -32.93 -57.10 55.25
C VAL A 685 -33.60 -58.46 55.15
N ILE A 686 -33.33 -59.17 54.06
CA ILE A 686 -33.95 -60.45 53.73
C ILE A 686 -32.83 -61.49 53.57
N PRO A 687 -32.80 -62.57 54.36
CA PRO A 687 -31.87 -63.67 54.12
C PRO A 687 -32.19 -64.32 52.78
N SER A 688 -31.19 -64.43 51.91
CA SER A 688 -31.28 -65.15 50.64
C SER A 688 -31.03 -66.64 50.87
N ASP A 689 -31.81 -67.49 50.21
CA ASP A 689 -31.60 -68.95 50.19
C ASP A 689 -30.31 -69.33 49.41
N ASP A 690 -29.85 -68.43 48.54
CA ASP A 690 -28.61 -68.56 47.78
C ASP A 690 -27.55 -67.58 48.35
N PRO A 691 -26.44 -68.09 48.92
CA PRO A 691 -25.37 -67.26 49.48
C PRO A 691 -24.66 -66.38 48.45
N ASN A 692 -24.81 -66.66 47.15
CA ASN A 692 -24.25 -65.85 46.07
C ASN A 692 -25.24 -64.79 45.55
N ASN A 693 -26.52 -64.85 45.91
CA ASN A 693 -27.53 -63.90 45.44
C ASN A 693 -27.64 -62.67 46.36
N ILE A 694 -26.50 -62.01 46.61
CA ILE A 694 -26.47 -60.75 47.36
C ILE A 694 -26.86 -59.61 46.43
N ARG A 695 -28.04 -59.02 46.65
CA ARG A 695 -28.58 -57.96 45.79
C ARG A 695 -29.47 -57.01 46.56
N THR A 696 -29.57 -55.79 46.06
CA THR A 696 -30.58 -54.84 46.52
C THR A 696 -31.71 -54.73 45.50
N VAL A 697 -32.94 -54.84 46.00
CA VAL A 697 -34.18 -54.61 45.25
C VAL A 697 -34.89 -53.41 45.85
N LEU A 698 -35.54 -52.60 45.03
CA LEU A 698 -36.37 -51.49 45.52
C LEU A 698 -37.85 -51.88 45.43
N GLU A 699 -38.56 -51.79 46.56
CA GLU A 699 -40.00 -52.03 46.67
C GLU A 699 -40.72 -50.70 46.88
N GLU A 700 -41.71 -50.37 46.04
CA GLU A 700 -42.58 -49.21 46.28
C GLU A 700 -43.53 -49.49 47.43
N LEU A 701 -43.57 -48.60 48.43
CA LEU A 701 -44.44 -48.71 49.58
C LEU A 701 -45.71 -47.88 49.39
N PRO A 702 -46.89 -48.41 49.77
CA PRO A 702 -48.14 -47.65 49.70
C PRO A 702 -48.16 -46.55 50.76
N LEU A 703 -48.68 -45.36 50.43
CA LEU A 703 -48.86 -44.23 51.35
C LEU A 703 -50.27 -44.11 51.88
#